data_AF-A0A7J6DPR8-F1
#
_entry.id   AF-A0A7J6DPR8-F1
#
_cell.length_a   1.000
_cell.length_b   1.000
_cell.length_c   1.000
_cell.angle_alpha   90.00
_cell.angle_beta   90.00
_cell.angle_gamma   90.00
#
_symmetry.space_group_name_H-M   'P 1'
#
loop_
_entity.id
_entity.type
_entity.pdbx_description
1 polymer ?
#
loop_
_entity_poly.entity_id
_entity_poly.type
_entity_poly.pdbx_seq_one_letter_code
_entity_poly.pdbx_strand_id
1 'polypeptide(L)'
;MSNQQQVKKRVAFVLIDGLGDVSLPRLGLKTPLQAAKIPNLDAIASAGVNGLMDPVEVGLGCGSDTAHLSLLGYDPRVYYRGRGAFESMGAGLAMSPGDIAFKSNFATLDEETGVVISRRADRHFEEEGPVLCAALDGMKLPSFPQYEVRVRYATEHRCGVVVKGPKLSGNISGTDPLKDNRLLLKAEALDDTDEARHTANVVNELSKEISRILISHPLNAKRASEGKNIANIVLLRGCGIRIEVPSFEQKHGLWPCMVAPTKIIAGLGLSLGIDILEAPGATGDYRTLLTSKASAIAKALAAPLQSCPNVFVPGADEHKPGRPDGYDFGFLHIKAIDDAGHDKASLFKVKGLEAVDRAIGQLAKFLWEAESTGEFQYSLCVTGDHSTPVEYGDHSFEPVPFALCLLKDFVGAVGLESILGTSTDPFPLPTIEKGEDLADNVAAEQEEAKGPFQAFAGDSVYELNEIAAARGCLGRFPGGEMMGLCHKRRSTMYVTRPLSMYRKSPSTLEMKPPDGPYSGLLVITDEEADSQDMLCWGQWGLCGICKRKSVKKLPFPQDKILSIVYTSEYHETTTTNVWFIPVPDQPLSSNCYYVIRAKGRHKGKACTCSREGDIINCCFRDVLRDKKPKPLNFKNVYQQVKIYHHHGGGFLAKSVAPDGVPPKFLRTKGWTVHSSSLNRLRLSEALGLETSLRAQLPNFKFPIFNFHSSPVVVGKWHCPFPFVRDKTTSPKTQMKKSIFYTLTLEQWWEEIFSCGNVDRNNNNNNNNQGNSVTVDAYVQREVYLVAGMEAVRDDRSGHGGFSWFKVYNPNGRRGVVLSVGVSSAIAEHMRWVLDAGGWVSGDEREVKVERVEENTNGNNRWRKFGCYVLVESFSLRRLDGSLVLKCSFRHTQRIQCKWE
;
A
#
# COMPACT_ATOMS: atom_id res chain seq x y z
N MET A 1 29.89 -12.91 -21.04
CA MET A 1 28.88 -11.83 -21.02
C MET A 1 28.02 -12.05 -19.79
N SER A 2 28.21 -11.25 -18.74
CA SER A 2 27.52 -11.42 -17.47
C SER A 2 26.01 -11.22 -17.65
N ASN A 3 25.22 -12.15 -17.09
CA ASN A 3 23.80 -11.93 -16.86
C ASN A 3 23.69 -10.71 -15.96
N GLN A 4 23.19 -9.57 -16.44
CA GLN A 4 22.78 -8.49 -15.54
C GLN A 4 21.60 -9.01 -14.71
N GLN A 5 21.89 -9.46 -13.48
CA GLN A 5 20.89 -9.76 -12.46
C GLN A 5 20.05 -8.52 -12.20
N GLN A 6 18.73 -8.69 -12.16
CA GLN A 6 17.82 -7.60 -11.88
C GLN A 6 17.96 -7.20 -10.40
N VAL A 7 18.30 -5.94 -10.14
CA VAL A 7 18.47 -5.39 -8.77
C VAL A 7 17.21 -5.65 -7.93
N LYS A 8 17.37 -6.32 -6.79
CA LYS A 8 16.30 -6.66 -5.85
C LYS A 8 15.94 -5.42 -5.03
N LYS A 9 14.67 -5.01 -5.08
CA LYS A 9 14.17 -3.85 -4.31
C LYS A 9 13.61 -4.31 -2.98
N ARG A 10 14.05 -3.70 -1.89
CA ARG A 10 13.68 -4.10 -0.53
C ARG A 10 13.39 -2.89 0.34
N VAL A 11 12.51 -3.04 1.33
CA VAL A 11 12.11 -1.96 2.23
C VAL A 11 12.47 -2.33 3.67
N ALA A 12 13.20 -1.44 4.33
CA ALA A 12 13.35 -1.45 5.78
C ALA A 12 12.38 -0.44 6.37
N PHE A 13 11.36 -0.93 7.05
CA PHE A 13 10.31 -0.15 7.69
C PHE A 13 10.57 -0.10 9.19
N VAL A 14 10.86 1.08 9.73
CA VAL A 14 11.12 1.32 11.14
C VAL A 14 9.91 1.99 11.76
N LEU A 15 9.24 1.28 12.67
CA LEU A 15 8.14 1.82 13.44
C LEU A 15 8.57 2.15 14.87
N ILE A 16 8.45 3.41 15.23
CA ILE A 16 8.70 3.93 16.58
C ILE A 16 7.36 4.06 17.29
N ASP A 17 7.05 3.13 18.19
CA ASP A 17 5.77 3.10 18.91
C ASP A 17 5.61 4.39 19.74
N GLY A 18 4.45 5.03 19.67
CA GLY A 18 4.16 6.27 20.41
C GLY A 18 5.04 7.47 20.01
N LEU A 19 5.53 7.52 18.76
CA LEU A 19 6.46 8.55 18.26
C LEU A 19 5.94 9.99 18.47
N GLY A 20 4.68 10.23 18.13
CA GLY A 20 4.11 11.58 18.17
C GLY A 20 3.91 12.09 19.59
N ASP A 21 4.09 13.39 19.77
CA ASP A 21 3.90 14.09 21.04
C ASP A 21 3.34 15.51 20.81
N VAL A 22 3.21 16.26 21.91
CA VAL A 22 2.81 17.68 21.90
C VAL A 22 3.96 18.58 22.34
N SER A 23 3.84 19.88 22.06
CA SER A 23 4.80 20.88 22.54
C SER A 23 4.81 20.94 24.06
N LEU A 24 5.99 20.80 24.68
CA LEU A 24 6.15 20.81 26.13
C LEU A 24 6.81 22.12 26.59
N PRO A 25 6.23 22.85 27.57
CA PRO A 25 6.87 24.06 28.13
C PRO A 25 8.29 23.81 28.64
N ARG A 26 8.52 22.66 29.30
CA ARG A 26 9.82 22.26 29.85
C ARG A 26 10.90 21.97 28.79
N LEU A 27 10.51 21.83 27.51
CA LEU A 27 11.42 21.68 26.37
C LEU A 27 11.44 22.94 25.49
N GLY A 28 11.07 24.10 26.03
CA GLY A 28 11.03 25.35 25.27
C GLY A 28 9.96 25.34 24.18
N LEU A 29 8.79 24.74 24.45
CA LEU A 29 7.67 24.56 23.51
C LEU A 29 7.98 23.66 22.31
N LYS A 30 9.03 22.83 22.40
CA LYS A 30 9.34 21.76 21.45
C LYS A 30 8.67 20.45 21.87
N THR A 31 8.39 19.56 20.92
CA THR A 31 8.08 18.15 21.19
C THR A 31 9.36 17.40 21.60
N PRO A 32 9.30 16.23 22.25
CA PRO A 32 10.47 15.39 22.50
C PRO A 32 11.24 15.05 21.21
N LEU A 33 10.55 14.86 20.09
CA LEU A 33 11.17 14.60 18.79
C LEU A 33 11.93 15.82 18.26
N GLN A 34 11.39 17.02 18.41
CA GLN A 34 12.08 18.28 18.08
C GLN A 34 13.28 18.59 19.01
N ALA A 35 13.23 18.13 20.26
CA ALA A 35 14.29 18.35 21.23
C ALA A 35 15.46 17.35 21.11
N ALA A 36 15.22 16.17 20.56
CA ALA A 36 16.22 15.12 20.41
C ALA A 36 17.25 15.44 19.31
N LYS A 37 18.53 15.10 19.54
CA LYS A 37 19.58 15.16 18.51
C LYS A 37 19.48 13.94 17.58
N ILE A 38 18.79 14.10 16.44
CA ILE A 38 18.40 12.99 15.55
C ILE A 38 18.90 13.14 14.08
N PRO A 39 20.22 13.24 13.86
CA PRO A 39 20.77 13.52 12.53
C PRO A 39 20.47 12.47 11.46
N ASN A 40 20.29 11.19 11.82
CA ASN A 40 19.94 10.15 10.84
C ASN A 40 18.46 10.22 10.44
N LEU A 41 17.55 10.45 11.39
CA LEU A 41 16.13 10.67 11.10
C LEU A 41 15.93 11.92 10.23
N ASP A 42 16.63 13.01 10.55
CA ASP A 42 16.63 14.24 9.74
C ASP A 42 17.17 13.97 8.33
N ALA A 43 18.22 13.16 8.19
CA ALA A 43 18.74 12.77 6.89
C ALA A 43 17.76 11.92 6.07
N ILE A 44 16.96 11.04 6.70
CA ILE A 44 15.88 10.31 6.01
C ILE A 44 14.82 11.29 5.49
N ALA A 45 14.43 12.28 6.30
CA ALA A 45 13.49 13.30 5.88
C ALA A 45 14.05 14.15 4.71
N SER A 46 15.28 14.64 4.85
CA SER A 46 15.99 15.45 3.85
C SER A 46 16.22 14.73 2.51
N ALA A 47 16.45 13.41 2.54
CA ALA A 47 16.66 12.60 1.35
C ALA A 47 15.34 12.03 0.76
N GLY A 48 14.19 12.28 1.39
CA GLY A 48 12.97 11.54 1.17
C GLY A 48 11.72 12.36 0.90
N VAL A 49 10.58 11.67 0.83
CA VAL A 49 9.25 12.28 0.83
C VAL A 49 8.65 12.20 2.22
N ASN A 50 7.99 13.28 2.64
CA ASN A 50 7.53 13.48 4.00
C ASN A 50 6.04 13.77 4.04
N GLY A 51 5.41 13.49 5.18
CA GLY A 51 4.00 13.81 5.43
C GLY A 51 3.57 13.52 6.86
N LEU A 52 2.31 13.83 7.14
CA LEU A 52 1.62 13.45 8.37
C LEU A 52 0.70 12.27 8.12
N MET A 53 0.78 11.26 8.97
CA MET A 53 -0.06 10.08 8.88
C MET A 53 -1.06 10.04 10.04
N ASP A 54 -2.34 9.91 9.73
CA ASP A 54 -3.36 9.51 10.70
C ASP A 54 -3.42 7.98 10.71
N PRO A 55 -3.02 7.29 11.80
CA PRO A 55 -2.84 5.84 11.76
C PRO A 55 -4.04 5.05 11.26
N VAL A 56 -5.25 5.47 11.65
CA VAL A 56 -6.52 4.89 11.19
C VAL A 56 -7.36 5.94 10.48
N GLU A 57 -7.70 7.03 11.17
CA GLU A 57 -8.42 8.18 10.61
C GLU A 57 -8.18 9.44 11.44
N VAL A 58 -8.52 10.59 10.85
CA VAL A 58 -8.38 11.91 11.47
C VAL A 58 -9.16 11.96 12.80
N GLY A 59 -8.46 12.31 13.89
CA GLY A 59 -9.10 12.54 15.19
C GLY A 59 -9.42 11.29 16.00
N LEU A 60 -9.00 10.10 15.55
CA LEU A 60 -9.21 8.85 16.29
C LEU A 60 -7.94 8.43 17.04
N GLY A 61 -8.00 8.47 18.37
CA GLY A 61 -7.01 7.78 19.21
C GLY A 61 -7.18 6.27 19.09
N CYS A 62 -6.10 5.56 18.76
CA CYS A 62 -6.16 4.13 18.44
C CYS A 62 -5.14 3.31 19.23
N GLY A 63 -5.44 2.04 19.44
CA GLY A 63 -4.48 1.09 20.00
C GLY A 63 -3.48 0.59 18.96
N SER A 64 -2.32 0.13 19.41
CA SER A 64 -1.25 -0.37 18.55
C SER A 64 -1.72 -1.51 17.62
N ASP A 65 -2.63 -2.37 18.09
CA ASP A 65 -3.23 -3.44 17.29
C ASP A 65 -4.02 -2.91 16.07
N THR A 66 -4.91 -1.94 16.30
CA THR A 66 -5.69 -1.33 15.22
C THR A 66 -4.83 -0.49 14.28
N ALA A 67 -3.85 0.24 14.83
CA ALA A 67 -2.91 1.03 14.05
C ALA A 67 -2.06 0.16 13.13
N HIS A 68 -1.42 -0.90 13.66
CA HIS A 68 -0.57 -1.79 12.88
C HIS A 68 -1.35 -2.53 11.78
N LEU A 69 -2.61 -2.95 12.03
CA LEU A 69 -3.47 -3.49 10.97
C LEU A 69 -3.64 -2.48 9.84
N SER A 70 -4.02 -1.24 10.18
CA SER A 70 -4.23 -0.16 9.21
C SER A 70 -2.97 0.12 8.40
N LEU A 71 -1.83 0.35 9.07
CA LEU A 71 -0.53 0.60 8.45
C LEU A 71 -0.13 -0.53 7.49
N LEU A 72 -0.31 -1.80 7.88
CA LEU A 72 -0.01 -2.96 7.02
C LEU A 72 -1.05 -3.16 5.90
N GLY A 73 -2.00 -2.23 5.75
CA GLY A 73 -2.98 -2.14 4.68
C GLY A 73 -4.29 -2.90 4.94
N TYR A 74 -4.56 -3.33 6.18
CA TYR A 74 -5.75 -4.06 6.59
C TYR A 74 -6.69 -3.14 7.37
N ASP A 75 -7.88 -2.89 6.83
CA ASP A 75 -8.88 -2.06 7.51
C ASP A 75 -9.28 -2.69 8.87
N PRO A 76 -8.96 -2.04 10.00
CA PRO A 76 -9.29 -2.57 11.32
C PRO A 76 -10.80 -2.68 11.53
N ARG A 77 -11.65 -1.85 10.90
CA ARG A 77 -13.11 -1.95 11.04
C ARG A 77 -13.65 -3.24 10.45
N VAL A 78 -12.98 -3.76 9.43
CA VAL A 78 -13.37 -5.00 8.75
C VAL A 78 -12.82 -6.20 9.50
N TYR A 79 -11.54 -6.17 9.87
CA TYR A 79 -10.82 -7.38 10.28
C TYR A 79 -10.56 -7.51 11.78
N TYR A 80 -10.54 -6.41 12.54
CA TYR A 80 -10.23 -6.47 13.96
C TYR A 80 -11.32 -7.22 14.73
N ARG A 81 -10.91 -8.19 15.56
CA ARG A 81 -11.82 -9.03 16.35
C ARG A 81 -11.29 -9.32 17.76
N GLY A 82 -10.66 -8.32 18.38
CA GLY A 82 -10.16 -8.38 19.76
C GLY A 82 -8.70 -8.80 19.91
N ARG A 83 -8.11 -8.46 21.07
CA ARG A 83 -6.66 -8.60 21.36
C ARG A 83 -6.23 -10.01 21.75
N GLY A 84 -7.11 -10.80 22.33
CA GLY A 84 -6.76 -12.08 22.97
C GLY A 84 -6.01 -13.04 22.04
N ALA A 85 -6.43 -13.12 20.78
CA ALA A 85 -5.78 -13.94 19.76
C ALA A 85 -4.34 -13.49 19.48
N PHE A 86 -4.11 -12.19 19.28
CA PHE A 86 -2.79 -11.65 19.00
C PHE A 86 -1.83 -11.90 20.18
N GLU A 87 -2.24 -11.58 21.40
CA GLU A 87 -1.39 -11.81 22.57
C GLU A 87 -1.03 -13.29 22.74
N SER A 88 -2.00 -14.19 22.54
CA SER A 88 -1.82 -15.63 22.71
C SER A 88 -0.90 -16.23 21.64
N MET A 89 -1.08 -15.81 20.37
CA MET A 89 -0.20 -16.23 19.28
C MET A 89 1.25 -15.77 19.49
N GLY A 90 1.45 -14.51 19.89
CA GLY A 90 2.80 -14.00 20.20
C GLY A 90 3.43 -14.67 21.43
N ALA A 91 2.61 -15.13 22.38
CA ALA A 91 3.06 -15.93 23.52
C ALA A 91 3.44 -17.37 23.14
N GLY A 92 3.20 -17.79 21.90
CA GLY A 92 3.59 -19.09 21.36
C GLY A 92 2.48 -20.13 21.31
N LEU A 93 1.22 -19.75 21.50
CA LEU A 93 0.10 -20.66 21.28
C LEU A 93 -0.25 -20.73 19.79
N ALA A 94 -0.18 -21.93 19.21
CA ALA A 94 -0.64 -22.17 17.85
C ALA A 94 -2.17 -22.07 17.79
N MET A 95 -2.67 -21.24 16.88
CA MET A 95 -4.10 -21.02 16.62
C MET A 95 -4.36 -21.18 15.13
N SER A 96 -5.56 -21.59 14.73
CA SER A 96 -6.12 -21.62 13.37
C SER A 96 -7.18 -20.53 13.20
N PRO A 97 -7.46 -20.03 11.98
CA PRO A 97 -8.56 -19.06 11.79
C PRO A 97 -9.87 -19.63 12.35
N GLY A 98 -10.57 -18.82 13.15
CA GLY A 98 -11.78 -19.25 13.86
C GLY A 98 -11.55 -19.71 15.31
N ASP A 99 -10.31 -20.03 15.72
CA ASP A 99 -9.99 -20.30 17.13
C ASP A 99 -10.10 -19.03 17.96
N ILE A 100 -10.54 -19.15 19.22
CA ILE A 100 -10.59 -18.02 20.16
C ILE A 100 -9.49 -18.11 21.19
N ALA A 101 -9.11 -16.97 21.73
CA ALA A 101 -8.19 -16.89 22.84
C ALA A 101 -8.51 -15.77 23.82
N PHE A 102 -8.04 -15.96 25.05
CA PHE A 102 -8.20 -15.03 26.15
C PHE A 102 -6.85 -14.64 26.70
N LYS A 103 -6.69 -13.34 26.93
CA LYS A 103 -5.72 -12.87 27.92
C LYS A 103 -6.28 -13.25 29.28
N SER A 104 -5.50 -13.94 30.10
CA SER A 104 -6.06 -14.51 31.32
C SER A 104 -5.15 -14.32 32.52
N ASN A 105 -5.76 -14.32 33.71
CA ASN A 105 -5.05 -14.12 34.97
C ASN A 105 -5.33 -15.29 35.92
N PHE A 106 -4.30 -15.87 36.52
CA PHE A 106 -4.45 -16.67 37.73
C PHE A 106 -4.93 -15.78 38.87
N ALA A 107 -5.97 -16.23 39.56
CA ALA A 107 -6.66 -15.46 40.59
C ALA A 107 -7.10 -16.35 41.75
N THR A 108 -7.52 -15.69 42.82
CA THR A 108 -8.04 -16.30 44.04
C THR A 108 -9.53 -16.06 44.12
N LEU A 109 -10.28 -17.16 44.05
CA LEU A 109 -11.73 -17.23 44.19
C LEU A 109 -12.06 -17.79 45.57
N ASP A 110 -12.96 -17.13 46.28
CA ASP A 110 -13.67 -17.71 47.41
C ASP A 110 -14.77 -18.63 46.90
N GLU A 111 -14.66 -19.93 47.17
CA GLU A 111 -15.60 -20.94 46.69
C GLU A 111 -16.97 -20.87 47.40
N GLU A 112 -17.02 -20.41 48.65
CA GLU A 112 -18.27 -20.32 49.40
C GLU A 112 -19.11 -19.15 48.92
N THR A 113 -18.47 -18.00 48.67
CA THR A 113 -19.16 -16.76 48.30
C THR A 113 -19.19 -16.51 46.79
N GLY A 114 -18.33 -17.18 46.01
CA GLY A 114 -18.14 -16.93 44.57
C GLY A 114 -17.42 -15.61 44.27
N VAL A 115 -16.80 -14.99 45.28
CA VAL A 115 -16.12 -13.69 45.16
C VAL A 115 -14.67 -13.88 44.76
N VAL A 116 -14.24 -13.16 43.72
CA VAL A 116 -12.83 -13.05 43.34
C VAL A 116 -12.13 -12.11 44.33
N ILE A 117 -11.47 -12.67 45.35
CA ILE A 117 -10.76 -11.92 46.39
C ILE A 117 -9.56 -11.18 45.79
N SER A 118 -8.81 -11.85 44.91
CA SER A 118 -7.67 -11.26 44.21
C SER A 118 -7.65 -11.69 42.77
N ARG A 119 -7.69 -10.73 41.83
CA ARG A 119 -7.55 -10.98 40.39
C ARG A 119 -6.13 -11.34 39.96
N ARG A 120 -5.18 -11.30 40.89
CA ARG A 120 -3.76 -11.58 40.68
C ARG A 120 -3.30 -12.44 41.84
N ALA A 121 -3.30 -13.76 41.67
CA ALA A 121 -2.92 -14.68 42.73
C ALA A 121 -1.53 -14.35 43.28
N ASP A 122 -0.57 -14.10 42.39
CA ASP A 122 0.77 -13.61 42.72
C ASP A 122 1.38 -12.85 41.55
N ARG A 123 2.29 -11.92 41.82
CA ARG A 123 3.11 -11.32 40.76
C ARG A 123 4.40 -12.09 40.51
N HIS A 124 4.86 -12.89 41.46
CA HIS A 124 6.02 -13.75 41.31
C HIS A 124 5.54 -15.18 41.03
N PHE A 125 5.20 -15.43 39.77
CA PHE A 125 4.58 -16.69 39.33
C PHE A 125 5.43 -17.42 38.27
N GLU A 126 6.69 -17.03 38.11
CA GLU A 126 7.60 -17.55 37.09
C GLU A 126 7.92 -19.03 37.26
N GLU A 127 7.97 -19.50 38.51
CA GLU A 127 8.19 -20.93 38.82
C GLU A 127 6.88 -21.71 38.86
N GLU A 128 5.84 -21.13 39.44
CA GLU A 128 4.56 -21.82 39.73
C GLU A 128 3.58 -21.80 38.55
N GLY A 129 3.57 -20.70 37.79
CA GLY A 129 2.69 -20.48 36.65
C GLY A 129 2.85 -21.50 35.54
N PRO A 130 4.09 -21.86 35.11
CA PRO A 130 4.30 -22.95 34.16
C PRO A 130 3.72 -24.29 34.64
N VAL A 131 3.85 -24.60 35.94
CA VAL A 131 3.33 -25.85 36.52
C VAL A 131 1.81 -25.88 36.46
N LEU A 132 1.14 -24.80 36.85
CA LEU A 132 -0.32 -24.72 36.76
C LEU A 132 -0.83 -24.69 35.32
N CYS A 133 -0.12 -24.02 34.39
CA CYS A 133 -0.47 -24.07 32.97
C CYS A 133 -0.34 -25.49 32.41
N ALA A 134 0.71 -26.23 32.78
CA ALA A 134 0.88 -27.62 32.36
C ALA A 134 -0.24 -28.54 32.87
N ALA A 135 -0.78 -28.28 34.07
CA ALA A 135 -1.93 -29.01 34.60
C ALA A 135 -3.25 -28.70 33.84
N LEU A 136 -3.35 -27.52 33.22
CA LEU A 136 -4.51 -27.09 32.45
C LEU A 136 -4.40 -27.38 30.94
N ASP A 137 -3.19 -27.48 30.39
CA ASP A 137 -2.96 -27.68 28.96
C ASP A 137 -3.52 -29.04 28.50
N GLY A 138 -4.36 -29.03 27.47
CA GLY A 138 -4.98 -30.24 26.93
C GLY A 138 -6.17 -30.78 27.73
N MET A 139 -6.66 -30.04 28.74
CA MET A 139 -7.84 -30.45 29.52
C MET A 139 -9.09 -30.63 28.64
N LYS A 140 -10.01 -31.48 29.12
CA LYS A 140 -11.23 -31.85 28.39
C LYS A 140 -12.44 -31.10 28.93
N LEU A 141 -13.34 -30.74 28.02
CA LEU A 141 -14.65 -30.17 28.33
C LEU A 141 -15.71 -31.28 28.16
N PRO A 142 -16.28 -31.84 29.25
CA PRO A 142 -17.17 -33.00 29.19
C PRO A 142 -18.37 -32.86 28.24
N SER A 143 -19.03 -31.70 28.20
CA SER A 143 -20.17 -31.46 27.30
C SER A 143 -19.73 -31.08 25.89
N PHE A 144 -18.45 -30.76 25.71
CA PHE A 144 -17.87 -30.23 24.48
C PHE A 144 -16.57 -30.99 24.10
N PRO A 145 -16.61 -32.33 23.93
CA PRO A 145 -15.41 -33.16 23.75
C PRO A 145 -14.63 -32.89 22.46
N GLN A 146 -15.26 -32.23 21.47
CA GLN A 146 -14.64 -31.84 20.21
C GLN A 146 -13.72 -30.62 20.30
N TYR A 147 -13.71 -29.92 21.44
CA TYR A 147 -12.88 -28.74 21.63
C TYR A 147 -11.54 -29.09 22.26
N GLU A 148 -10.48 -28.43 21.78
CA GLU A 148 -9.14 -28.52 22.35
C GLU A 148 -8.85 -27.23 23.12
N VAL A 149 -8.40 -27.36 24.37
CA VAL A 149 -7.96 -26.22 25.18
C VAL A 149 -6.45 -26.26 25.32
N ARG A 150 -5.79 -25.13 25.02
CA ARG A 150 -4.36 -24.96 25.22
C ARG A 150 -4.08 -23.79 26.15
N VAL A 151 -3.18 -23.98 27.09
CA VAL A 151 -2.85 -22.99 28.12
C VAL A 151 -1.35 -22.81 28.18
N ARG A 152 -0.89 -21.56 28.10
CA ARG A 152 0.54 -21.25 28.26
C ARG A 152 0.75 -20.14 29.25
N TYR A 153 1.78 -20.32 30.06
CA TYR A 153 2.26 -19.27 30.95
C TYR A 153 2.77 -18.08 30.14
N ALA A 154 2.49 -16.87 30.62
CA ALA A 154 3.04 -15.64 30.06
C ALA A 154 4.06 -15.02 31.03
N THR A 155 3.63 -14.08 31.87
CA THR A 155 4.49 -13.38 32.84
C THR A 155 3.66 -12.99 34.05
N GLU A 156 4.27 -12.97 35.24
CA GLU A 156 3.56 -12.81 36.51
C GLU A 156 2.32 -13.75 36.59
N HIS A 157 1.22 -13.30 37.19
CA HIS A 157 -0.10 -13.94 37.18
C HIS A 157 -0.71 -14.26 35.80
N ARG A 158 -0.11 -13.88 34.67
CA ARG A 158 -0.77 -13.92 33.35
C ARG A 158 -0.54 -15.24 32.62
N CYS A 159 -1.57 -15.70 31.92
CA CYS A 159 -1.50 -16.81 30.98
C CYS A 159 -2.37 -16.56 29.73
N GLY A 160 -2.07 -17.27 28.65
CA GLY A 160 -2.91 -17.33 27.46
C GLY A 160 -3.74 -18.61 27.48
N VAL A 161 -5.03 -18.50 27.18
CA VAL A 161 -5.94 -19.65 27.05
C VAL A 161 -6.52 -19.63 25.65
N VAL A 162 -6.27 -20.68 24.87
CA VAL A 162 -6.80 -20.89 23.51
C VAL A 162 -7.83 -22.00 23.54
N VAL A 163 -8.95 -21.77 22.86
CA VAL A 163 -9.98 -22.78 22.62
C VAL A 163 -10.11 -22.98 21.11
N LYS A 164 -9.94 -24.22 20.68
CA LYS A 164 -10.03 -24.62 19.26
C LYS A 164 -11.24 -25.51 19.06
N GLY A 165 -11.97 -25.29 17.98
CA GLY A 165 -13.10 -26.11 17.61
C GLY A 165 -14.09 -25.37 16.69
N PRO A 166 -15.16 -26.06 16.27
CA PRO A 166 -16.12 -25.50 15.32
C PRO A 166 -17.00 -24.42 15.97
N LYS A 167 -17.55 -23.51 15.15
CA LYS A 167 -18.61 -22.55 15.54
C LYS A 167 -18.28 -21.67 16.75
N LEU A 168 -17.02 -21.26 16.87
CA LEU A 168 -16.59 -20.30 17.89
C LEU A 168 -16.81 -18.86 17.42
N SER A 169 -17.10 -17.96 18.36
CA SER A 169 -17.24 -16.53 18.13
C SER A 169 -16.40 -15.74 19.13
N GLY A 170 -15.81 -14.64 18.66
CA GLY A 170 -15.13 -13.67 19.52
C GLY A 170 -16.08 -12.75 20.30
N ASN A 171 -17.35 -12.68 19.91
CA ASN A 171 -18.33 -11.73 20.44
C ASN A 171 -19.00 -12.25 21.72
N ILE A 172 -18.20 -12.49 22.74
CA ILE A 172 -18.66 -12.90 24.07
C ILE A 172 -17.97 -12.09 25.17
N SER A 173 -18.62 -11.97 26.32
CA SER A 173 -17.99 -11.43 27.53
C SER A 173 -16.99 -12.44 28.13
N GLY A 174 -16.16 -11.96 29.06
CA GLY A 174 -15.24 -12.78 29.84
C GLY A 174 -15.81 -13.16 31.22
N THR A 175 -15.02 -13.88 32.01
CA THR A 175 -15.35 -14.22 33.41
C THR A 175 -14.71 -13.26 34.42
N ASP A 176 -13.76 -12.41 33.99
CA ASP A 176 -13.10 -11.43 34.86
C ASP A 176 -14.06 -10.29 35.27
N PRO A 177 -14.30 -10.06 36.58
CA PRO A 177 -15.13 -8.93 37.06
C PRO A 177 -14.45 -7.56 36.96
N LEU A 178 -13.21 -7.50 36.46
CA LEU A 178 -12.39 -6.30 36.25
C LEU A 178 -11.98 -5.54 37.52
N LYS A 179 -12.49 -5.91 38.69
CA LYS A 179 -12.10 -5.40 40.02
C LYS A 179 -12.11 -6.53 41.05
N ASP A 180 -11.21 -6.44 42.03
CA ASP A 180 -11.16 -7.37 43.16
C ASP A 180 -12.43 -7.21 44.03
N ASN A 181 -12.70 -8.23 44.86
CA ASN A 181 -13.85 -8.31 45.76
C ASN A 181 -15.20 -8.17 45.03
N ARG A 182 -15.31 -8.84 43.88
CA ARG A 182 -16.53 -8.92 43.07
C ARG A 182 -16.83 -10.37 42.70
N LEU A 183 -18.10 -10.66 42.42
CA LEU A 183 -18.52 -11.99 41.98
C LEU A 183 -17.86 -12.35 40.64
N LEU A 184 -17.43 -13.61 40.51
CA LEU A 184 -17.00 -14.15 39.24
C LEU A 184 -18.14 -14.02 38.21
N LEU A 185 -17.83 -13.50 37.03
CA LEU A 185 -18.83 -13.33 35.98
C LEU A 185 -19.00 -14.61 35.18
N LYS A 186 -20.20 -14.80 34.62
CA LYS A 186 -20.43 -15.78 33.56
C LYS A 186 -20.17 -15.12 32.21
N ALA A 187 -19.59 -15.89 31.30
CA ALA A 187 -19.50 -15.47 29.91
C ALA A 187 -20.90 -15.44 29.30
N GLU A 188 -21.21 -14.38 28.57
CA GLU A 188 -22.48 -14.11 27.91
C GLU A 188 -22.22 -13.73 26.45
N ALA A 189 -23.19 -14.01 25.58
CA ALA A 189 -23.13 -13.59 24.18
C ALA A 189 -23.29 -12.06 24.09
N LEU A 190 -22.47 -11.41 23.27
CA LEU A 190 -22.56 -9.96 23.02
C LEU A 190 -23.35 -9.63 21.74
N ASP A 191 -23.77 -10.65 21.00
CA ASP A 191 -24.66 -10.53 19.85
C ASP A 191 -25.67 -11.69 19.79
N ASP A 192 -26.62 -11.58 18.86
CA ASP A 192 -27.73 -12.54 18.72
C ASP A 192 -27.37 -13.80 17.91
N THR A 193 -26.08 -14.05 17.62
CA THR A 193 -25.66 -15.22 16.84
C THR A 193 -25.70 -16.51 17.65
N ASP A 194 -25.98 -17.63 16.97
CA ASP A 194 -25.93 -18.95 17.60
C ASP A 194 -24.51 -19.31 18.02
N GLU A 195 -23.51 -18.87 17.25
CA GLU A 195 -22.09 -19.05 17.54
C GLU A 195 -21.68 -18.35 18.84
N ALA A 196 -22.13 -17.11 19.09
CA ALA A 196 -21.82 -16.41 20.34
C ALA A 196 -22.47 -17.07 21.56
N ARG A 197 -23.75 -17.46 21.47
CA ARG A 197 -24.44 -18.21 22.55
C ARG A 197 -23.76 -19.54 22.83
N HIS A 198 -23.42 -20.28 21.77
CA HIS A 198 -22.72 -21.55 21.88
C HIS A 198 -21.34 -21.37 22.54
N THR A 199 -20.59 -20.37 22.10
CA THR A 199 -19.25 -20.08 22.65
C THR A 199 -19.31 -19.69 24.13
N ALA A 200 -20.28 -18.86 24.54
CA ALA A 200 -20.47 -18.50 25.94
C ALA A 200 -20.69 -19.75 26.82
N ASN A 201 -21.45 -20.74 26.35
CA ASN A 201 -21.64 -22.01 27.05
C ASN A 201 -20.35 -22.82 27.17
N VAL A 202 -19.58 -22.93 26.07
CA VAL A 202 -18.26 -23.59 26.07
C VAL A 202 -17.32 -22.93 27.08
N VAL A 203 -17.29 -21.60 27.12
CA VAL A 203 -16.39 -20.81 27.99
C VAL A 203 -16.81 -20.89 29.46
N ASN A 204 -18.10 -20.97 29.75
CA ASN A 204 -18.59 -21.19 31.11
C ASN A 204 -18.24 -22.60 31.63
N GLU A 205 -18.25 -23.63 30.79
CA GLU A 205 -17.75 -24.97 31.16
C GLU A 205 -16.23 -24.98 31.35
N LEU A 206 -15.51 -24.33 30.45
CA LEU A 206 -14.06 -24.09 30.54
C LEU A 206 -13.68 -23.48 31.89
N SER A 207 -14.35 -22.40 32.32
CA SER A 207 -14.07 -21.75 33.61
C SER A 207 -14.30 -22.68 34.81
N LYS A 208 -15.31 -23.56 34.74
CA LYS A 208 -15.60 -24.54 35.81
C LYS A 208 -14.54 -25.63 35.87
N GLU A 209 -14.14 -26.19 34.72
CA GLU A 209 -13.13 -27.23 34.66
C GLU A 209 -11.75 -26.72 35.09
N ILE A 210 -11.39 -25.49 34.71
CA ILE A 210 -10.17 -24.84 35.23
C ILE A 210 -10.19 -24.81 36.76
N SER A 211 -11.29 -24.33 37.35
CA SER A 211 -11.39 -24.22 38.81
C SER A 211 -11.25 -25.59 39.47
N ARG A 212 -11.98 -26.60 38.96
CA ARG A 212 -11.95 -27.97 39.46
C ARG A 212 -10.52 -28.54 39.47
N ILE A 213 -9.76 -28.36 38.40
CA ILE A 213 -8.38 -28.84 38.31
C ILE A 213 -7.50 -28.09 39.32
N LEU A 214 -7.57 -26.76 39.35
CA LEU A 214 -6.70 -25.94 40.20
C LEU A 214 -6.97 -26.13 41.69
N ILE A 215 -8.23 -26.26 42.12
CA ILE A 215 -8.59 -26.53 43.52
C ILE A 215 -7.92 -27.82 44.01
N SER A 216 -7.92 -28.86 43.17
CA SER A 216 -7.31 -30.15 43.50
C SER A 216 -5.78 -30.19 43.37
N HIS A 217 -5.16 -29.13 42.86
CA HIS A 217 -3.75 -29.15 42.51
C HIS A 217 -2.86 -29.01 43.78
N PRO A 218 -1.88 -29.91 44.02
CA PRO A 218 -1.06 -29.91 45.24
C PRO A 218 -0.33 -28.60 45.53
N LEU A 219 0.02 -27.84 44.47
CA LEU A 219 0.66 -26.54 44.60
C LEU A 219 -0.19 -25.53 45.38
N ASN A 220 -1.51 -25.57 45.24
CA ASN A 220 -2.39 -24.66 45.98
C ASN A 220 -2.46 -25.02 47.47
N ALA A 221 -2.39 -26.31 47.82
CA ALA A 221 -2.24 -26.72 49.22
C ALA A 221 -0.91 -26.22 49.82
N LYS A 222 0.18 -26.28 49.05
CA LYS A 222 1.48 -25.70 49.43
C LYS A 222 1.38 -24.18 49.62
N ARG A 223 0.81 -23.45 48.66
CA ARG A 223 0.62 -21.99 48.74
C ARG A 223 -0.18 -21.60 50.00
N ALA A 224 -1.28 -22.32 50.28
CA ALA A 224 -2.08 -22.09 51.47
C ALA A 224 -1.27 -22.30 52.77
N SER A 225 -0.45 -23.36 52.85
CA SER A 225 0.41 -23.63 54.01
C SER A 225 1.50 -22.56 54.23
N GLU A 226 1.89 -21.86 53.17
CA GLU A 226 2.85 -20.75 53.18
C GLU A 226 2.17 -19.39 53.41
N GLY A 227 0.85 -19.34 53.62
CA GLY A 227 0.08 -18.11 53.78
C GLY A 227 -0.05 -17.29 52.49
N LYS A 228 0.25 -17.87 51.33
CA LYS A 228 0.08 -17.24 50.01
C LYS A 228 -1.35 -17.42 49.51
N ASN A 229 -1.79 -16.47 48.69
CA ASN A 229 -3.05 -16.57 47.95
C ASN A 229 -3.07 -17.81 47.05
N ILE A 230 -4.05 -18.70 47.19
CA ILE A 230 -4.24 -19.82 46.27
C ILE A 230 -4.62 -19.33 44.87
N ALA A 231 -4.17 -20.03 43.83
CA ALA A 231 -4.51 -19.77 42.44
C ALA A 231 -5.51 -20.84 41.97
N ASN A 232 -6.77 -20.71 42.39
CA ASN A 232 -7.83 -21.71 42.18
C ASN A 232 -8.80 -21.36 41.04
N ILE A 233 -8.58 -20.26 40.33
CA ILE A 233 -9.32 -19.91 39.10
C ILE A 233 -8.40 -19.21 38.10
N VAL A 234 -8.77 -19.26 36.81
CA VAL A 234 -8.24 -18.38 35.77
C VAL A 234 -9.35 -17.46 35.28
N LEU A 235 -9.15 -16.15 35.39
CA LEU A 235 -10.07 -15.14 34.88
C LEU A 235 -9.85 -14.94 33.39
N LEU A 236 -10.86 -15.25 32.59
CA LEU A 236 -10.84 -15.16 31.14
C LEU A 236 -11.29 -13.76 30.71
N ARG A 237 -10.45 -12.99 30.01
CA ARG A 237 -10.79 -11.64 29.56
C ARG A 237 -10.33 -11.38 28.12
N GLY A 238 -11.01 -10.43 27.48
CA GLY A 238 -10.64 -9.96 26.15
C GLY A 238 -10.62 -11.07 25.12
N CYS A 239 -11.74 -11.82 25.00
CA CYS A 239 -11.93 -12.82 23.96
C CYS A 239 -11.54 -12.21 22.61
N GLY A 240 -10.62 -12.87 21.91
CA GLY A 240 -10.25 -12.51 20.55
C GLY A 240 -10.25 -13.75 19.68
N ILE A 241 -10.85 -13.66 18.51
CA ILE A 241 -10.80 -14.73 17.51
C ILE A 241 -9.61 -14.51 16.58
N ARG A 242 -8.90 -15.58 16.21
CA ARG A 242 -7.85 -15.49 15.19
C ARG A 242 -8.50 -15.06 13.87
N ILE A 243 -8.12 -13.86 13.42
CA ILE A 243 -8.69 -13.22 12.24
C ILE A 243 -8.42 -14.05 10.97
N GLU A 244 -9.41 -14.07 10.07
CA GLU A 244 -9.27 -14.67 8.75
C GLU A 244 -9.07 -13.57 7.71
N VAL A 245 -7.83 -13.43 7.23
CA VAL A 245 -7.44 -12.39 6.28
C VAL A 245 -6.49 -12.94 5.21
N PRO A 246 -6.44 -12.34 4.01
CA PRO A 246 -5.38 -12.66 3.05
C PRO A 246 -4.01 -12.41 3.67
N SER A 247 -3.04 -13.29 3.45
CA SER A 247 -1.69 -13.08 3.96
C SER A 247 -1.07 -11.81 3.34
N PHE A 248 -0.07 -11.25 4.00
CA PHE A 248 0.63 -10.06 3.53
C PHE A 248 1.23 -10.28 2.14
N GLU A 249 1.79 -11.47 1.89
CA GLU A 249 2.27 -11.88 0.56
C GLU A 249 1.13 -11.88 -0.47
N GLN A 250 -0.03 -12.48 -0.15
CA GLN A 250 -1.17 -12.51 -1.07
C GLN A 250 -1.71 -11.12 -1.38
N LYS A 251 -1.65 -10.19 -0.42
CA LYS A 251 -2.19 -8.84 -0.53
C LYS A 251 -1.25 -7.88 -1.25
N HIS A 252 0.04 -7.95 -0.95
CA HIS A 252 1.04 -6.97 -1.39
C HIS A 252 2.07 -7.53 -2.36
N GLY A 253 2.17 -8.86 -2.52
CA GLY A 253 3.14 -9.51 -3.41
C GLY A 253 4.59 -9.39 -2.95
N LEU A 254 4.82 -9.20 -1.65
CA LEU A 254 6.13 -9.05 -1.02
C LEU A 254 6.30 -10.11 0.06
N TRP A 255 7.53 -10.58 0.24
CA TRP A 255 7.87 -11.46 1.36
C TRP A 255 8.22 -10.64 2.60
N PRO A 256 7.42 -10.72 3.69
CA PRO A 256 7.62 -9.87 4.86
C PRO A 256 8.32 -10.61 6.01
N CYS A 257 9.11 -9.87 6.78
CA CYS A 257 9.60 -10.28 8.09
C CYS A 257 9.42 -9.14 9.10
N MET A 258 9.42 -9.48 10.39
CA MET A 258 9.20 -8.53 11.47
C MET A 258 10.04 -8.86 12.70
N VAL A 259 10.65 -7.84 13.30
CA VAL A 259 11.19 -7.91 14.67
C VAL A 259 10.23 -7.20 15.59
N ALA A 260 9.43 -7.96 16.34
CA ALA A 260 8.43 -7.46 17.27
C ALA A 260 8.55 -8.17 18.62
N PRO A 261 9.17 -7.54 19.64
CA PRO A 261 9.33 -8.17 20.95
C PRO A 261 7.99 -8.22 21.72
N THR A 262 7.07 -7.30 21.42
CA THR A 262 5.74 -7.27 22.05
C THR A 262 4.88 -8.39 21.50
N LYS A 263 4.28 -9.19 22.40
CA LYS A 263 3.50 -10.37 22.00
C LYS A 263 2.30 -10.02 21.15
N ILE A 264 1.65 -8.89 21.41
CA ILE A 264 0.51 -8.41 20.62
C ILE A 264 0.90 -8.12 19.17
N ILE A 265 2.01 -7.42 18.92
CA ILE A 265 2.46 -7.08 17.57
C ILE A 265 3.00 -8.32 16.85
N ALA A 266 3.73 -9.18 17.56
CA ALA A 266 4.17 -10.47 17.01
C ALA A 266 2.99 -11.34 16.57
N GLY A 267 1.95 -11.48 17.40
CA GLY A 267 0.76 -12.26 17.05
C GLY A 267 -0.08 -11.66 15.95
N LEU A 268 -0.14 -10.32 15.86
CA LEU A 268 -0.72 -9.62 14.72
C LEU A 268 0.05 -9.96 13.44
N GLY A 269 1.39 -9.85 13.45
CA GLY A 269 2.24 -10.23 12.32
C GLY A 269 2.03 -11.68 11.88
N LEU A 270 1.99 -12.61 12.84
CA LEU A 270 1.69 -14.03 12.58
C LEU A 270 0.30 -14.26 11.97
N SER A 271 -0.69 -13.46 12.38
CA SER A 271 -2.05 -13.51 11.80
C SER A 271 -2.08 -13.03 10.35
N LEU A 272 -1.15 -12.14 9.97
CA LEU A 272 -0.97 -11.67 8.60
C LEU A 272 -0.02 -12.55 7.77
N GLY A 273 0.52 -13.62 8.35
CA GLY A 273 1.51 -14.48 7.68
C GLY A 273 2.88 -13.82 7.53
N ILE A 274 3.28 -12.99 8.49
CA ILE A 274 4.60 -12.37 8.56
C ILE A 274 5.52 -13.22 9.44
N ASP A 275 6.73 -13.50 8.95
CA ASP A 275 7.74 -14.23 9.71
C ASP A 275 8.30 -13.33 10.84
N ILE A 276 8.19 -13.79 12.08
CA ILE A 276 8.72 -13.06 13.25
C ILE A 276 10.16 -13.50 13.50
N LEU A 277 11.12 -12.60 13.30
CA LEU A 277 12.55 -12.88 13.45
C LEU A 277 13.00 -12.87 14.91
N GLU A 278 13.92 -13.77 15.24
CA GLU A 278 14.65 -13.70 16.51
C GLU A 278 15.64 -12.52 16.50
N ALA A 279 15.63 -11.75 17.58
CA ALA A 279 16.60 -10.68 17.84
C ALA A 279 17.03 -10.77 19.33
N PRO A 280 18.19 -11.38 19.63
CA PRO A 280 18.65 -11.56 21.00
C PRO A 280 18.73 -10.23 21.77
N GLY A 281 18.18 -10.17 22.98
CA GLY A 281 18.13 -8.94 23.79
C GLY A 281 17.06 -7.92 23.37
N ALA A 282 16.22 -8.22 22.37
CA ALA A 282 15.04 -7.41 22.07
C ALA A 282 13.90 -7.73 23.07
N THR A 283 13.85 -7.00 24.18
CA THR A 283 12.84 -7.19 25.24
C THR A 283 11.59 -6.35 25.03
N GLY A 284 11.70 -5.23 24.31
CA GLY A 284 10.61 -4.26 24.11
C GLY A 284 10.51 -3.19 25.22
N ASP A 285 11.06 -3.45 26.39
CA ASP A 285 11.15 -2.49 27.52
C ASP A 285 12.45 -1.64 27.46
N TYR A 286 12.72 -0.85 28.50
CA TYR A 286 13.94 -0.02 28.60
C TYR A 286 15.26 -0.79 28.61
N ARG A 287 15.25 -2.12 28.72
CA ARG A 287 16.46 -2.97 28.60
C ARG A 287 16.69 -3.46 27.18
N THR A 288 15.84 -3.07 26.22
CA THR A 288 15.88 -3.59 24.86
C THR A 288 17.17 -3.19 24.15
N LEU A 289 17.75 -4.13 23.41
CA LEU A 289 18.93 -3.88 22.59
C LEU A 289 18.54 -3.51 21.15
N LEU A 290 18.58 -2.22 20.82
CA LEU A 290 18.20 -1.72 19.48
C LEU A 290 19.13 -2.22 18.36
N THR A 291 20.44 -2.32 18.64
CA THR A 291 21.44 -2.88 17.71
C THR A 291 21.09 -4.28 17.22
N SER A 292 20.55 -5.12 18.11
CA SER A 292 20.14 -6.49 17.76
C SER A 292 18.96 -6.50 16.80
N LYS A 293 17.97 -5.63 17.04
CA LYS A 293 16.82 -5.46 16.12
C LYS A 293 17.25 -4.98 14.75
N ALA A 294 18.11 -3.97 14.68
CA ALA A 294 18.67 -3.44 13.44
C ALA A 294 19.45 -4.51 12.66
N SER A 295 20.34 -5.25 13.36
CA SER A 295 21.13 -6.33 12.75
C SER A 295 20.24 -7.46 12.21
N ALA A 296 19.21 -7.88 12.95
CA ALA A 296 18.31 -8.95 12.51
C ALA A 296 17.55 -8.57 11.24
N ILE A 297 17.00 -7.34 11.16
CA ILE A 297 16.31 -6.84 9.97
C ILE A 297 17.29 -6.70 8.80
N ALA A 298 18.48 -6.13 9.02
CA ALA A 298 19.48 -5.98 7.97
C ALA A 298 19.90 -7.33 7.38
N LYS A 299 20.19 -8.34 8.23
CA LYS A 299 20.52 -9.71 7.80
C LYS A 299 19.40 -10.32 6.97
N ALA A 300 18.16 -10.20 7.42
CA ALA A 300 16.99 -10.72 6.72
C ALA A 300 16.77 -10.06 5.35
N LEU A 301 17.03 -8.74 5.27
CA LEU A 301 16.96 -7.96 4.04
C LEU A 301 18.21 -8.05 3.16
N ALA A 302 19.34 -8.57 3.65
CA ALA A 302 20.57 -8.74 2.88
C ALA A 302 20.74 -10.16 2.31
N ALA A 303 19.97 -11.14 2.80
CA ALA A 303 20.05 -12.52 2.31
C ALA A 303 19.84 -12.62 0.77
N PRO A 304 20.60 -13.45 0.05
CA PRO A 304 21.47 -14.51 0.58
C PRO A 304 22.89 -14.06 0.97
N LEU A 305 23.25 -12.77 0.88
CA LEU A 305 24.61 -12.32 1.25
C LEU A 305 24.95 -12.58 2.72
N GLN A 306 23.93 -12.51 3.58
CA GLN A 306 24.02 -12.86 4.99
C GLN A 306 22.97 -13.91 5.33
N SER A 307 23.27 -14.77 6.31
CA SER A 307 22.30 -15.76 6.78
C SER A 307 21.12 -15.05 7.44
N CYS A 308 19.90 -15.41 7.06
CA CYS A 308 18.71 -14.95 7.74
C CYS A 308 18.71 -15.41 9.20
N PRO A 309 18.22 -14.56 10.13
CA PRO A 309 17.90 -15.00 11.48
C PRO A 309 16.85 -16.11 11.47
N ASN A 310 16.77 -16.85 12.56
CA ASN A 310 15.69 -17.79 12.78
C ASN A 310 14.35 -17.05 12.97
N VAL A 311 13.28 -17.80 12.76
CA VAL A 311 11.89 -17.36 12.83
C VAL A 311 11.21 -18.09 13.98
N PHE A 312 10.45 -17.33 14.77
CA PHE A 312 9.58 -17.83 15.82
C PHE A 312 8.34 -18.53 15.23
N VAL A 313 8.08 -19.76 15.69
CA VAL A 313 6.93 -20.57 15.25
C VAL A 313 6.07 -20.90 16.47
N PRO A 314 4.81 -20.39 16.54
CA PRO A 314 3.90 -20.75 17.62
C PRO A 314 3.64 -22.26 17.69
N GLY A 315 3.66 -22.82 18.89
CA GLY A 315 3.41 -24.24 19.16
C GLY A 315 4.59 -25.17 18.89
N ALA A 316 5.76 -24.65 18.51
CA ALA A 316 7.00 -25.41 18.41
C ALA A 316 7.98 -24.98 19.51
N ASP A 317 8.70 -25.94 20.08
CA ASP A 317 9.79 -25.68 21.02
C ASP A 317 11.09 -25.27 20.30
N GLU A 318 11.16 -25.52 18.98
CA GLU A 318 12.31 -25.23 18.12
C GLU A 318 12.03 -24.09 17.12
N HIS A 319 13.05 -23.28 16.84
CA HIS A 319 12.98 -22.21 15.85
C HIS A 319 13.21 -22.74 14.44
N LYS A 320 12.59 -22.11 13.45
CA LYS A 320 12.79 -22.43 12.03
C LYS A 320 13.83 -21.47 11.42
N PRO A 321 14.75 -21.91 10.55
CA PRO A 321 15.60 -20.99 9.81
C PRO A 321 14.75 -20.03 8.95
N GLY A 322 15.18 -18.77 8.86
CA GLY A 322 14.55 -17.78 7.98
C GLY A 322 14.73 -18.12 6.50
N ARG A 323 14.12 -17.31 5.64
CA ARG A 323 14.11 -17.57 4.18
C ARG A 323 15.52 -17.48 3.58
N PRO A 324 15.97 -18.49 2.81
CA PRO A 324 17.32 -18.48 2.24
C PRO A 324 17.53 -17.34 1.24
N ASP A 325 16.49 -16.97 0.49
CA ASP A 325 16.56 -15.87 -0.49
C ASP A 325 16.31 -14.48 0.13
N GLY A 326 16.08 -14.39 1.44
CA GLY A 326 15.74 -13.18 2.16
C GLY A 326 14.28 -12.72 2.00
N TYR A 327 14.06 -11.48 2.44
CA TYR A 327 12.74 -10.84 2.50
C TYR A 327 12.72 -9.54 1.69
N ASP A 328 11.55 -9.16 1.20
CA ASP A 328 11.35 -7.92 0.44
C ASP A 328 10.95 -6.74 1.34
N PHE A 329 10.37 -7.03 2.50
CA PHE A 329 9.86 -6.05 3.45
C PHE A 329 10.25 -6.45 4.88
N GLY A 330 11.02 -5.61 5.56
CA GLY A 330 11.47 -5.85 6.94
C GLY A 330 10.88 -4.81 7.88
N PHE A 331 10.06 -5.25 8.83
CA PHE A 331 9.38 -4.39 9.80
C PHE A 331 10.09 -4.42 11.16
N LEU A 332 10.73 -3.31 11.53
CA LEU A 332 11.44 -3.13 12.80
C LEU A 332 10.56 -2.37 13.79
N HIS A 333 10.10 -3.03 14.85
CA HIS A 333 9.26 -2.41 15.89
C HIS A 333 10.07 -1.95 17.10
N ILE A 334 9.87 -0.70 17.52
CA ILE A 334 10.52 -0.08 18.68
C ILE A 334 9.47 0.37 19.70
N LYS A 335 9.30 -0.40 20.78
CA LYS A 335 8.26 -0.17 21.80
C LYS A 335 8.62 0.82 22.91
N ALA A 336 9.88 0.87 23.32
CA ALA A 336 10.31 1.58 24.54
C ALA A 336 9.98 3.09 24.55
N ILE A 337 9.81 3.72 23.38
CA ILE A 337 9.48 5.16 23.28
C ILE A 337 8.03 5.44 23.74
N ASP A 338 7.11 4.52 23.45
CA ASP A 338 5.73 4.57 23.92
C ASP A 338 5.63 4.40 25.45
N ASP A 339 6.43 3.50 26.02
CA ASP A 339 6.49 3.34 27.48
C ASP A 339 6.91 4.66 28.16
N ALA A 340 7.86 5.40 27.56
CA ALA A 340 8.27 6.71 28.08
C ALA A 340 7.15 7.75 28.00
N GLY A 341 6.32 7.68 26.96
CA GLY A 341 5.08 8.46 26.83
C GLY A 341 4.13 8.18 28.01
N HIS A 342 3.80 6.91 28.23
CA HIS A 342 2.93 6.47 29.32
C HIS A 342 3.47 6.81 30.71
N ASP A 343 4.78 6.66 30.92
CA ASP A 343 5.46 6.96 32.18
C ASP A 343 5.64 8.47 32.42
N LYS A 344 5.26 9.32 31.46
CA LYS A 344 5.47 10.78 31.47
C LYS A 344 6.94 11.17 31.61
N ALA A 345 7.84 10.31 31.15
CA ALA A 345 9.28 10.46 31.25
C ALA A 345 9.81 11.27 30.06
N SER A 346 9.60 12.59 30.06
CA SER A 346 9.93 13.46 28.93
C SER A 346 11.41 13.43 28.55
N LEU A 347 12.33 13.43 29.53
CA LEU A 347 13.76 13.38 29.25
C LEU A 347 14.16 12.01 28.70
N PHE A 348 13.54 10.95 29.21
CA PHE A 348 13.76 9.60 28.70
C PHE A 348 13.29 9.48 27.25
N LYS A 349 12.12 10.03 26.92
CA LYS A 349 11.60 9.99 25.56
C LYS A 349 12.55 10.69 24.57
N VAL A 350 13.09 11.85 24.94
CA VAL A 350 14.13 12.56 24.15
C VAL A 350 15.38 11.69 23.97
N LYS A 351 15.97 11.19 25.06
CA LYS A 351 17.20 10.38 25.02
C LYS A 351 17.00 9.03 24.32
N GLY A 352 15.82 8.45 24.46
CA GLY A 352 15.40 7.24 23.76
C GLY A 352 15.35 7.46 22.25
N LEU A 353 14.82 8.61 21.79
CA LEU A 353 14.81 8.97 20.37
C LEU A 353 16.23 9.17 19.80
N GLU A 354 17.15 9.76 20.56
CA GLU A 354 18.58 9.82 20.19
C GLU A 354 19.21 8.42 20.05
N ALA A 355 18.83 7.48 20.93
CA ALA A 355 19.27 6.09 20.84
C ALA A 355 18.66 5.36 19.63
N VAL A 356 17.41 5.65 19.26
CA VAL A 356 16.77 5.15 18.03
C VAL A 356 17.47 5.67 16.79
N ASP A 357 17.82 6.96 16.76
CA ASP A 357 18.57 7.57 15.67
C ASP A 357 19.91 6.86 15.42
N ARG A 358 20.67 6.58 16.49
CA ARG A 358 21.90 5.79 16.40
C ARG A 358 21.68 4.39 15.83
N ALA A 359 20.57 3.73 16.20
CA ALA A 359 20.23 2.41 15.67
C ALA A 359 19.86 2.45 14.18
N ILE A 360 19.26 3.54 13.69
CA ILE A 360 19.02 3.77 12.27
C ILE A 360 20.34 3.91 11.51
N GLY A 361 21.33 4.62 12.06
CA GLY A 361 22.68 4.66 11.49
C GLY A 361 23.29 3.27 11.35
N GLN A 362 23.17 2.42 12.37
CA GLN A 362 23.63 1.02 12.31
C GLN A 362 22.90 0.19 11.24
N LEU A 363 21.56 0.30 11.18
CA LEU A 363 20.74 -0.35 10.15
C LEU A 363 21.19 0.06 8.74
N ALA A 364 21.37 1.36 8.52
CA ALA A 364 21.78 1.90 7.23
C ALA A 364 23.19 1.43 6.83
N LYS A 365 24.15 1.39 7.77
CA LYS A 365 25.49 0.83 7.52
C LYS A 365 25.41 -0.61 7.04
N PHE A 366 24.68 -1.48 7.75
CA PHE A 366 24.55 -2.89 7.37
C PHE A 366 23.87 -3.07 6.01
N LEU A 367 22.83 -2.29 5.71
CA LEU A 367 22.16 -2.35 4.41
C LEU A 367 23.04 -1.78 3.28
N TRP A 368 23.85 -0.76 3.57
CA TRP A 368 24.74 -0.15 2.59
C TRP A 368 25.86 -1.09 2.17
N GLU A 369 26.40 -1.87 3.10
CA GLU A 369 27.35 -2.96 2.80
C GLU A 369 26.75 -3.94 1.77
N ALA A 370 25.45 -4.25 1.88
CA ALA A 370 24.76 -5.11 0.94
C ALA A 370 24.42 -4.39 -0.39
N GLU A 371 23.95 -3.14 -0.37
CA GLU A 371 23.60 -2.37 -1.58
C GLU A 371 24.82 -2.08 -2.44
N SER A 372 25.99 -1.88 -1.82
CA SER A 372 27.26 -1.64 -2.49
C SER A 372 27.72 -2.79 -3.39
N THR A 373 27.16 -4.00 -3.22
CA THR A 373 27.39 -5.14 -4.12
C THR A 373 26.73 -4.97 -5.50
N GLY A 374 25.77 -4.04 -5.61
CA GLY A 374 24.98 -3.80 -6.82
C GLY A 374 23.80 -4.77 -7.01
N GLU A 375 23.59 -5.73 -6.11
CA GLU A 375 22.48 -6.69 -6.20
C GLU A 375 21.16 -6.15 -5.63
N PHE A 376 21.22 -5.14 -4.76
CA PHE A 376 20.08 -4.64 -3.99
C PHE A 376 19.86 -3.15 -4.19
N GLN A 377 18.63 -2.71 -3.91
CA GLN A 377 18.25 -1.31 -3.76
C GLN A 377 17.30 -1.23 -2.57
N TYR A 378 17.72 -0.55 -1.50
CA TYR A 378 16.90 -0.42 -0.30
C TYR A 378 16.14 0.91 -0.25
N SER A 379 14.99 0.89 0.39
CA SER A 379 14.26 2.07 0.85
C SER A 379 14.16 2.05 2.36
N LEU A 380 14.37 3.20 3.01
CA LEU A 380 14.17 3.39 4.44
C LEU A 380 12.85 4.12 4.64
N CYS A 381 11.98 3.55 5.47
CA CYS A 381 10.69 4.14 5.83
C CYS A 381 10.62 4.27 7.35
N VAL A 382 10.27 5.44 7.87
CA VAL A 382 10.18 5.69 9.31
C VAL A 382 8.87 6.40 9.64
N THR A 383 8.18 5.93 10.69
CA THR A 383 6.99 6.58 11.27
C THR A 383 6.68 6.00 12.65
N GLY A 384 5.58 6.46 13.28
CA GLY A 384 4.97 5.83 14.45
C GLY A 384 3.65 5.16 14.12
N ASP A 385 3.13 4.35 15.04
CA ASP A 385 1.78 3.77 14.94
C ASP A 385 0.71 4.66 15.57
N HIS A 386 1.05 5.49 16.55
CA HIS A 386 0.18 6.51 17.15
C HIS A 386 1.03 7.54 17.91
N SER A 387 0.36 8.56 18.46
CA SER A 387 0.95 9.55 19.34
C SER A 387 0.71 9.15 20.79
N THR A 388 1.73 9.24 21.64
CA THR A 388 1.62 9.02 23.09
C THR A 388 2.24 10.18 23.84
N PRO A 389 1.54 11.32 23.92
CA PRO A 389 2.10 12.53 24.50
C PRO A 389 2.40 12.36 25.98
N VAL A 390 3.61 12.73 26.39
CA VAL A 390 4.07 12.58 27.79
C VAL A 390 3.20 13.38 28.77
N GLU A 391 2.60 14.48 28.32
CA GLU A 391 1.69 15.30 29.13
C GLU A 391 0.45 14.48 29.53
N TYR A 392 -0.09 13.70 28.59
CA TYR A 392 -1.31 12.93 28.77
C TYR A 392 -1.01 11.60 29.48
N GLY A 393 0.07 10.92 29.09
CA GLY A 393 0.42 9.57 29.57
C GLY A 393 -0.42 8.46 28.95
N ASP A 394 -1.08 8.73 27.82
CA ASP A 394 -1.91 7.77 27.10
C ASP A 394 -1.93 8.10 25.59
N HIS A 395 -2.42 7.16 24.79
CA HIS A 395 -2.54 7.31 23.35
C HIS A 395 -3.47 8.46 23.01
N SER A 396 -3.12 9.22 21.99
CA SER A 396 -3.86 10.39 21.54
C SER A 396 -4.14 10.35 20.04
N PHE A 397 -4.77 11.41 19.52
CA PHE A 397 -5.31 11.45 18.15
C PHE A 397 -4.49 12.35 17.20
N GLU A 398 -3.41 12.94 17.70
CA GLU A 398 -2.47 13.74 16.92
C GLU A 398 -1.83 12.86 15.83
N PRO A 399 -1.73 13.37 14.58
CA PRO A 399 -1.11 12.62 13.49
C PRO A 399 0.39 12.45 13.73
N VAL A 400 0.96 11.37 13.20
CA VAL A 400 2.38 11.03 13.39
C VAL A 400 3.21 11.40 12.15
N PRO A 401 4.47 11.83 12.33
CA PRO A 401 5.34 12.14 11.20
C PRO A 401 5.73 10.87 10.43
N PHE A 402 5.83 11.00 9.11
CA PHE A 402 6.21 9.93 8.20
C PHE A 402 7.30 10.41 7.22
N ALA A 403 8.31 9.57 6.98
CA ALA A 403 9.33 9.80 5.97
C ALA A 403 9.73 8.51 5.23
N LEU A 404 10.02 8.65 3.93
CA LEU A 404 10.46 7.56 3.05
C LEU A 404 11.55 8.03 2.10
N CYS A 405 12.71 7.38 2.10
CA CYS A 405 13.82 7.69 1.19
C CYS A 405 14.45 6.42 0.59
N LEU A 406 15.27 6.58 -0.45
CA LEU A 406 16.18 5.51 -0.89
C LEU A 406 17.43 5.52 0.00
N LEU A 407 17.97 4.34 0.30
CA LEU A 407 19.16 4.23 1.14
C LEU A 407 20.36 4.99 0.55
N LYS A 408 20.59 4.88 -0.77
CA LYS A 408 21.63 5.65 -1.46
C LYS A 408 21.54 7.16 -1.25
N ASP A 409 20.33 7.71 -1.15
CA ASP A 409 20.11 9.16 -1.02
C ASP A 409 20.31 9.57 0.44
N PHE A 410 19.91 8.71 1.38
CA PHE A 410 20.26 8.85 2.81
C PHE A 410 21.78 8.85 3.03
N VAL A 411 22.51 7.90 2.41
CA VAL A 411 23.98 7.85 2.50
C VAL A 411 24.61 9.11 1.90
N GLY A 412 24.01 9.66 0.84
CA GLY A 412 24.40 10.96 0.28
C GLY A 412 24.21 12.12 1.25
N ALA A 413 23.09 12.15 1.98
CA ALA A 413 22.78 13.19 2.96
C ALA A 413 23.65 13.12 4.23
N VAL A 414 23.94 11.92 4.74
CA VAL A 414 24.80 11.72 5.94
C VAL A 414 26.29 11.80 5.62
N GLY A 415 26.67 11.43 4.39
CA GLY A 415 28.06 11.30 3.95
C GLY A 415 28.58 9.86 4.11
N LEU A 416 29.24 9.35 3.07
CA LEU A 416 29.72 7.97 3.00
C LEU A 416 30.70 7.61 4.13
N GLU A 417 31.66 8.51 4.44
CA GLU A 417 32.65 8.27 5.50
C GLU A 417 32.00 8.15 6.89
N SER A 418 30.99 8.99 7.17
CA SER A 418 30.20 8.94 8.41
C SER A 418 29.45 7.63 8.57
N ILE A 419 28.84 7.12 7.48
CA ILE A 419 28.15 5.83 7.48
C ILE A 419 29.13 4.68 7.72
N LEU A 420 30.26 4.64 7.01
CA LEU A 420 31.27 3.60 7.20
C LEU A 420 31.90 3.66 8.60
N GLY A 421 32.07 4.86 9.17
CA GLY A 421 32.58 5.10 10.52
C GLY A 421 31.58 4.79 11.65
N THR A 422 30.31 4.50 11.36
CA THR A 422 29.30 4.21 12.38
C THR A 422 29.67 2.94 13.17
N SER A 423 29.77 3.04 14.50
CA SER A 423 30.06 1.88 15.36
C SER A 423 28.92 0.87 15.31
N THR A 424 29.27 -0.40 15.14
CA THR A 424 28.34 -1.54 15.12
C THR A 424 28.19 -2.19 16.49
N ASP A 425 28.84 -1.62 17.52
CA ASP A 425 28.82 -2.20 18.86
C ASP A 425 27.42 -2.06 19.49
N PRO A 426 26.98 -3.07 20.25
CA PRO A 426 25.78 -2.98 21.07
C PRO A 426 25.84 -1.77 22.02
N PHE A 427 24.75 -1.02 22.12
CA PHE A 427 24.61 0.03 23.12
C PHE A 427 23.27 -0.11 23.86
N PRO A 428 23.24 0.13 25.19
CA PRO A 428 21.99 0.13 25.95
C PRO A 428 21.18 1.40 25.64
N LEU A 429 19.88 1.35 25.93
CA LEU A 429 19.10 2.58 26.08
C LEU A 429 19.65 3.41 27.26
N PRO A 430 19.50 4.74 27.22
CA PRO A 430 19.96 5.62 28.28
C PRO A 430 19.26 5.29 29.61
N THR A 431 19.98 5.42 30.71
CA THR A 431 19.43 5.40 32.07
C THR A 431 19.29 6.83 32.58
N ILE A 432 18.15 7.16 33.17
CA ILE A 432 17.90 8.46 33.82
C ILE A 432 17.83 8.24 35.32
N GLU A 433 18.53 9.07 36.09
CA GLU A 433 18.52 8.98 37.55
C GLU A 433 17.18 9.48 38.13
N LYS A 434 16.72 8.86 39.22
CA LYS A 434 15.47 9.28 39.90
C LYS A 434 15.57 10.75 40.34
N GLY A 435 14.83 11.62 39.67
CA GLY A 435 14.74 13.06 40.00
C GLY A 435 15.21 14.00 38.88
N GLU A 436 15.91 13.51 37.86
CA GLU A 436 16.30 14.34 36.70
C GLU A 436 15.10 14.80 35.85
N ASP A 437 14.02 14.00 35.79
CA ASP A 437 12.77 14.38 35.11
C ASP A 437 12.01 15.57 35.76
N LEU A 438 12.39 15.95 36.99
CA LEU A 438 11.81 17.06 37.76
C LEU A 438 12.67 18.33 37.74
N ALA A 439 13.85 18.30 37.10
CA ALA A 439 14.68 19.48 36.97
C ALA A 439 14.10 20.41 35.88
N ASP A 440 13.55 21.55 36.29
CA ASP A 440 12.98 22.60 35.41
C ASP A 440 13.99 23.26 34.45
N ASN A 441 15.24 22.78 34.41
CA ASN A 441 16.31 23.34 33.59
C ASN A 441 17.04 22.23 32.83
N VAL A 442 16.44 21.72 31.76
CA VAL A 442 17.27 21.27 30.63
C VAL A 442 17.85 22.55 30.06
N ALA A 443 19.09 22.87 30.45
CA ALA A 443 19.79 24.03 29.93
C ALA A 443 19.68 24.00 28.41
N ALA A 444 19.07 25.05 27.84
CA ALA A 444 19.17 25.32 26.43
C ALA A 444 20.66 25.52 26.14
N GLU A 445 21.36 24.44 25.76
CA GLU A 445 22.64 24.55 25.09
C GLU A 445 22.41 25.51 23.93
N GLN A 446 23.17 26.61 23.91
CA GLN A 446 23.06 27.63 22.88
C GLN A 446 23.02 26.96 21.51
N GLU A 447 21.93 27.14 20.78
CA GLU A 447 21.85 26.75 19.38
C GLU A 447 22.99 27.48 18.66
N GLU A 448 24.07 26.76 18.34
CA GLU A 448 24.97 27.21 17.27
C GLU A 448 24.09 27.43 16.05
N ALA A 449 24.15 28.64 15.50
CA ALA A 449 23.40 29.03 14.32
C ALA A 449 23.70 28.08 13.17
N LYS A 450 22.87 27.04 13.05
CA LYS A 450 22.87 26.07 11.98
C LYS A 450 22.62 26.84 10.69
N GLY A 451 23.60 26.82 9.78
CA GLY A 451 23.50 27.45 8.46
C GLY A 451 22.28 26.94 7.66
N PRO A 452 21.95 27.53 6.51
CA PRO A 452 20.75 27.17 5.76
C PRO A 452 20.80 25.69 5.35
N PHE A 453 20.09 24.83 6.08
CA PHE A 453 19.94 23.42 5.73
C PHE A 453 18.98 23.30 4.54
N GLN A 454 19.49 22.78 3.43
CA GLN A 454 18.71 22.51 2.23
C GLN A 454 18.41 21.02 2.16
N ALA A 455 17.18 20.66 1.77
CA ALA A 455 16.83 19.27 1.52
C ALA A 455 17.74 18.67 0.44
N PHE A 456 18.19 17.43 0.65
CA PHE A 456 19.23 16.80 -0.17
C PHE A 456 18.71 16.35 -1.54
N ALA A 457 17.71 15.47 -1.55
CA ALA A 457 17.14 14.89 -2.78
C ALA A 457 15.62 14.65 -2.67
N GLY A 458 15.04 15.01 -1.52
CA GLY A 458 13.64 14.81 -1.17
C GLY A 458 12.71 15.97 -1.55
N ASP A 459 11.62 16.11 -0.81
CA ASP A 459 10.79 17.31 -0.84
C ASP A 459 11.44 18.47 -0.04
N SER A 460 10.69 19.52 0.30
CA SER A 460 11.25 20.69 1.00
C SER A 460 11.57 20.46 2.48
N VAL A 461 11.28 19.29 3.04
CA VAL A 461 11.48 18.98 4.47
C VAL A 461 12.89 18.45 4.69
N TYR A 462 13.56 18.93 5.74
CA TYR A 462 14.94 18.55 6.09
C TYR A 462 15.11 18.10 7.55
N GLU A 463 14.03 18.12 8.34
CA GLU A 463 13.99 17.67 9.74
C GLU A 463 12.78 16.75 9.92
N LEU A 464 12.93 15.67 10.69
CA LEU A 464 11.82 14.77 10.99
C LEU A 464 11.15 15.16 12.32
N ASN A 465 10.07 15.92 12.24
CA ASN A 465 9.20 16.20 13.38
C ASN A 465 7.76 16.48 12.96
N GLU A 466 6.85 16.55 13.94
CA GLU A 466 5.41 16.74 13.76
C GLU A 466 5.08 18.00 12.94
N ILE A 467 5.85 19.08 13.12
CA ILE A 467 5.62 20.35 12.41
C ILE A 467 6.26 20.33 11.02
N ALA A 468 7.51 19.90 10.91
CA ALA A 468 8.26 19.91 9.67
C ALA A 468 7.65 18.96 8.64
N ALA A 469 7.25 17.75 9.06
CA ALA A 469 6.64 16.75 8.20
C ALA A 469 5.30 17.21 7.59
N ALA A 470 4.58 18.12 8.25
CA ALA A 470 3.34 18.71 7.72
C ALA A 470 3.55 19.51 6.42
N ARG A 471 4.77 19.98 6.16
CA ARG A 471 5.15 20.69 4.92
C ARG A 471 5.56 19.73 3.80
N GLY A 472 5.61 18.43 4.08
CA GLY A 472 6.01 17.40 3.13
C GLY A 472 5.03 17.23 1.99
N CYS A 473 5.53 16.74 0.85
CA CYS A 473 4.76 16.62 -0.38
C CYS A 473 3.63 15.58 -0.31
N LEU A 474 3.66 14.66 0.66
CA LEU A 474 2.60 13.69 0.90
C LEU A 474 1.38 14.31 1.60
N GLY A 475 1.52 15.52 2.15
CA GLY A 475 0.48 16.17 2.93
C GLY A 475 0.09 15.33 4.15
N ARG A 476 -1.21 15.31 4.46
CA ARG A 476 -1.79 14.49 5.52
C ARG A 476 -2.56 13.32 4.90
N PHE A 477 -2.31 12.09 5.33
CA PHE A 477 -2.89 10.88 4.73
C PHE A 477 -3.22 9.80 5.77
N PRO A 478 -4.17 8.89 5.48
CA PRO A 478 -4.51 7.80 6.39
C PRO A 478 -3.50 6.64 6.32
N GLY A 479 -3.24 5.97 7.44
CA GLY A 479 -2.27 4.88 7.54
C GLY A 479 -2.58 3.68 6.63
N GLY A 480 -3.85 3.48 6.27
CA GLY A 480 -4.27 2.48 5.28
C GLY A 480 -3.65 2.65 3.89
N GLU A 481 -3.15 3.85 3.56
CA GLU A 481 -2.49 4.15 2.29
C GLU A 481 -0.96 3.94 2.33
N MET A 482 -0.38 3.72 3.52
CA MET A 482 1.08 3.61 3.73
C MET A 482 1.71 2.54 2.83
N MET A 483 1.13 1.34 2.77
CA MET A 483 1.67 0.28 1.91
C MET A 483 1.65 0.63 0.42
N GLY A 484 0.77 1.54 -0.01
CA GLY A 484 0.76 2.09 -1.38
C GLY A 484 1.95 3.00 -1.66
N LEU A 485 2.52 3.65 -0.65
CA LEU A 485 3.73 4.47 -0.73
C LEU A 485 5.00 3.59 -0.73
N CYS A 486 5.06 2.60 0.15
CA CYS A 486 6.17 1.64 0.22
C CYS A 486 6.23 0.71 -1.01
N HIS A 487 5.09 0.52 -1.68
CA HIS A 487 4.98 -0.33 -2.86
C HIS A 487 4.30 0.44 -3.99
N LYS A 488 5.12 0.97 -4.92
CA LYS A 488 4.63 1.34 -6.26
C LYS A 488 4.07 0.09 -6.92
N ARG A 489 2.76 -0.13 -6.76
CA ARG A 489 1.99 -1.02 -7.64
C ARG A 489 2.29 -0.53 -9.06
N ARG A 490 2.41 -1.48 -10.00
CA ARG A 490 2.83 -1.20 -11.38
C ARG A 490 1.66 -1.33 -12.35
N SER A 491 1.72 -0.56 -13.45
CA SER A 491 0.95 -0.62 -14.72
C SER A 491 -0.26 0.31 -14.88
N THR A 492 -0.55 0.87 -16.10
CA THR A 492 -0.22 2.26 -16.53
C THR A 492 -1.16 2.84 -17.64
N MET A 493 -1.07 4.16 -17.89
CA MET A 493 -1.34 4.85 -19.17
C MET A 493 -0.08 4.88 -20.06
N TYR A 494 -0.18 5.09 -21.37
CA TYR A 494 1.00 5.13 -22.25
C TYR A 494 1.19 6.44 -23.02
N VAL A 495 2.44 6.90 -23.07
CA VAL A 495 2.91 7.95 -24.01
C VAL A 495 3.60 7.31 -25.21
N THR A 496 3.69 8.04 -26.32
CA THR A 496 4.31 7.53 -27.55
C THR A 496 5.64 8.23 -27.83
N ARG A 497 6.59 7.49 -28.42
CA ARG A 497 7.82 8.04 -28.99
C ARG A 497 8.14 7.37 -30.33
N PRO A 498 8.74 8.09 -31.30
CA PRO A 498 9.07 7.53 -32.62
C PRO A 498 10.17 6.48 -32.54
N LEU A 499 10.11 5.46 -33.39
CA LEU A 499 11.07 4.35 -33.42
C LEU A 499 12.48 4.81 -33.82
N SER A 500 12.60 5.79 -34.71
CA SER A 500 13.90 6.34 -35.13
C SER A 500 14.70 6.94 -33.98
N MET A 501 14.04 7.58 -33.00
CA MET A 501 14.67 8.15 -31.80
C MET A 501 15.52 7.11 -31.06
N TYR A 502 14.93 5.94 -30.81
CA TYR A 502 15.62 4.85 -30.12
C TYR A 502 16.71 4.19 -30.96
N ARG A 503 16.59 4.22 -32.29
CA ARG A 503 17.61 3.68 -33.21
C ARG A 503 18.84 4.59 -33.28
N LYS A 504 18.65 5.90 -33.24
CA LYS A 504 19.75 6.89 -33.25
C LYS A 504 20.50 6.93 -31.93
N SER A 505 19.78 6.81 -30.81
CA SER A 505 20.35 6.97 -29.48
C SER A 505 19.92 5.81 -28.59
N PRO A 506 20.65 4.69 -28.57
CA PRO A 506 20.32 3.53 -27.76
C PRO A 506 20.20 3.81 -26.26
N SER A 507 20.90 4.83 -25.74
CA SER A 507 20.79 5.29 -24.35
C SER A 507 19.36 5.72 -23.97
N THR A 508 18.56 6.18 -24.94
CA THR A 508 17.16 6.58 -24.70
C THR A 508 16.24 5.38 -24.38
N LEU A 509 16.68 4.15 -24.65
CA LEU A 509 15.93 2.93 -24.28
C LEU A 509 15.88 2.70 -22.77
N GLU A 510 16.81 3.30 -22.00
CA GLU A 510 16.87 3.23 -20.55
C GLU A 510 16.00 4.29 -19.86
N MET A 511 15.49 5.27 -20.63
CA MET A 511 14.61 6.31 -20.09
C MET A 511 13.34 5.67 -19.53
N LYS A 512 13.01 6.05 -18.28
CA LYS A 512 11.71 5.75 -17.70
C LYS A 512 10.65 6.65 -18.33
N PRO A 513 9.39 6.18 -18.38
CA PRO A 513 8.31 7.02 -18.86
C PRO A 513 8.16 8.29 -17.99
N PRO A 514 7.78 9.44 -18.62
CA PRO A 514 7.89 10.77 -18.02
C PRO A 514 6.79 11.08 -16.99
N ASP A 515 5.62 10.44 -17.08
CA ASP A 515 4.41 10.88 -16.36
C ASP A 515 4.13 9.99 -15.14
N GLY A 516 4.72 10.30 -14.00
CA GLY A 516 4.28 9.75 -12.70
C GLY A 516 4.28 8.21 -12.58
N PRO A 517 3.76 7.67 -11.46
CA PRO A 517 3.55 6.24 -11.33
C PRO A 517 2.48 5.80 -12.32
N TYR A 518 2.57 4.55 -12.78
CA TYR A 518 1.61 4.03 -13.73
C TYR A 518 1.67 4.81 -15.09
N SER A 519 2.86 5.15 -15.60
CA SER A 519 3.13 5.39 -17.05
C SER A 519 3.96 4.32 -17.81
N GLY A 520 3.72 4.20 -19.13
CA GLY A 520 4.40 3.28 -20.05
C GLY A 520 4.76 3.95 -21.39
N LEU A 521 5.67 3.33 -22.15
CA LEU A 521 6.11 3.82 -23.47
C LEU A 521 5.56 2.93 -24.59
N LEU A 522 4.98 3.54 -25.63
CA LEU A 522 4.65 2.90 -26.90
C LEU A 522 5.59 3.43 -27.98
N VAL A 523 6.13 2.51 -28.77
CA VAL A 523 7.00 2.86 -29.89
C VAL A 523 6.17 2.85 -31.16
N ILE A 524 6.14 3.99 -31.86
CA ILE A 524 5.40 4.15 -33.12
C ILE A 524 6.39 4.26 -34.28
N THR A 525 6.05 3.67 -35.44
CA THR A 525 6.94 3.76 -36.59
C THR A 525 6.77 5.09 -37.33
N ASP A 526 7.85 5.86 -37.42
CA ASP A 526 7.96 7.10 -38.18
C ASP A 526 8.62 6.86 -39.56
N GLU A 527 8.56 7.86 -40.44
CA GLU A 527 9.02 7.75 -41.84
C GLU A 527 10.50 7.39 -41.96
N GLU A 528 11.33 7.90 -41.05
CA GLU A 528 12.76 7.60 -41.03
C GLU A 528 13.03 6.14 -40.68
N ALA A 529 12.37 5.60 -39.66
CA ALA A 529 12.49 4.19 -39.30
C ALA A 529 11.95 3.27 -40.41
N ASP A 530 10.84 3.65 -41.05
CA ASP A 530 10.28 2.90 -42.19
C ASP A 530 11.24 2.93 -43.40
N SER A 531 12.01 4.02 -43.60
CA SER A 531 13.00 4.19 -44.68
C SER A 531 14.30 3.45 -44.41
N GLN A 532 14.81 3.46 -43.17
CA GLN A 532 15.94 2.62 -42.75
C GLN A 532 15.65 1.13 -42.94
N ASP A 533 14.40 0.71 -42.70
CA ASP A 533 13.95 -0.66 -42.95
C ASP A 533 13.85 -0.98 -44.46
N MET A 534 13.79 0.03 -45.34
CA MET A 534 13.87 -0.13 -46.81
C MET A 534 15.34 -0.22 -47.30
N LEU A 535 16.26 0.52 -46.69
CA LEU A 535 17.68 0.65 -47.11
C LEU A 535 18.57 -0.55 -46.72
N CYS A 536 18.11 -1.43 -45.84
CA CYS A 536 18.84 -2.65 -45.45
C CYS A 536 18.85 -3.77 -46.53
N TRP A 537 18.59 -3.41 -47.80
CA TRP A 537 18.71 -4.27 -48.98
C TRP A 537 19.88 -3.77 -49.81
N GLY A 538 20.98 -4.53 -49.81
CA GLY A 538 22.15 -4.23 -50.63
C GLY A 538 21.80 -4.17 -52.12
N GLN A 539 22.27 -3.10 -52.75
CA GLN A 539 22.75 -2.93 -54.13
C GLN A 539 22.49 -4.03 -55.19
N TRP A 540 21.29 -4.59 -55.31
CA TRP A 540 20.79 -5.22 -56.53
C TRP A 540 19.30 -4.88 -56.65
N GLY A 541 19.00 -3.91 -57.51
CA GLY A 541 17.64 -3.58 -57.87
C GLY A 541 17.02 -4.78 -58.59
N LEU A 542 16.00 -5.39 -57.98
CA LEU A 542 14.88 -6.10 -58.59
C LEU A 542 14.01 -6.74 -57.48
N CYS A 543 12.99 -6.01 -57.03
CA CYS A 543 11.65 -6.49 -56.65
C CYS A 543 11.01 -5.55 -55.60
N GLY A 544 10.30 -4.53 -56.08
CA GLY A 544 9.41 -3.69 -55.27
C GLY A 544 8.12 -4.38 -54.80
N ILE A 545 8.11 -5.70 -54.57
CA ILE A 545 6.88 -6.48 -54.28
C ILE A 545 7.03 -7.40 -53.05
N CYS A 546 8.00 -7.17 -52.17
CA CYS A 546 8.11 -7.93 -50.91
C CYS A 546 7.14 -7.38 -49.84
N LYS A 547 5.89 -7.87 -49.81
CA LYS A 547 4.80 -7.43 -48.88
C LYS A 547 5.04 -7.73 -47.38
N ARG A 548 6.17 -8.35 -46.98
CA ARG A 548 6.52 -8.69 -45.59
C ARG A 548 7.95 -8.24 -45.25
N LYS A 549 8.10 -7.25 -44.37
CA LYS A 549 9.39 -6.73 -43.89
C LYS A 549 9.84 -7.51 -42.65
N SER A 550 11.08 -7.99 -42.61
CA SER A 550 11.65 -8.66 -41.42
C SER A 550 12.03 -7.63 -40.36
N VAL A 551 11.56 -7.81 -39.12
CA VAL A 551 11.90 -6.96 -37.97
C VAL A 551 13.04 -7.63 -37.22
N LYS A 552 14.25 -7.06 -37.32
CA LYS A 552 15.49 -7.66 -36.77
C LYS A 552 15.96 -7.06 -35.45
N LYS A 553 15.40 -5.92 -35.04
CA LYS A 553 15.86 -5.15 -33.85
C LYS A 553 14.71 -4.92 -32.86
N LEU A 554 15.05 -4.85 -31.58
CA LEU A 554 14.19 -4.35 -30.51
C LEU A 554 14.38 -2.83 -30.35
N PRO A 555 13.41 -2.11 -29.76
CA PRO A 555 12.09 -2.55 -29.33
C PRO A 555 11.14 -2.79 -30.51
N PHE A 556 10.11 -3.62 -30.32
CA PHE A 556 9.12 -3.86 -31.37
C PHE A 556 8.15 -2.67 -31.49
N PRO A 557 7.73 -2.29 -32.71
CA PRO A 557 6.73 -1.24 -32.89
C PRO A 557 5.34 -1.68 -32.43
N GLN A 558 4.65 -0.81 -31.67
CA GLN A 558 3.31 -1.04 -31.14
C GLN A 558 2.19 -0.62 -32.10
N ASP A 559 2.51 0.18 -33.12
CA ASP A 559 1.60 0.58 -34.19
C ASP A 559 1.40 -0.52 -35.26
N LYS A 560 1.92 -1.73 -35.04
CA LYS A 560 1.88 -2.83 -36.02
C LYS A 560 1.51 -4.16 -35.37
N ILE A 561 0.67 -4.95 -36.05
CA ILE A 561 0.47 -6.37 -35.71
C ILE A 561 1.58 -7.17 -36.38
N LEU A 562 2.34 -7.92 -35.59
CA LEU A 562 3.52 -8.65 -36.02
C LEU A 562 3.22 -10.14 -36.22
N SER A 563 3.89 -10.76 -37.17
CA SER A 563 3.83 -12.20 -37.44
C SER A 563 5.10 -12.86 -36.96
N ILE A 564 5.00 -13.71 -35.95
CA ILE A 564 6.07 -14.60 -35.52
C ILE A 564 6.06 -15.81 -36.45
N VAL A 565 7.21 -16.10 -37.07
CA VAL A 565 7.42 -17.25 -37.94
C VAL A 565 8.49 -18.13 -37.32
N TYR A 566 8.20 -19.43 -37.23
CA TYR A 566 9.15 -20.43 -36.75
C TYR A 566 9.03 -21.69 -37.60
N THR A 567 10.17 -22.27 -37.97
CA THR A 567 10.29 -23.51 -38.71
C THR A 567 10.79 -24.61 -37.78
N SER A 568 10.00 -25.66 -37.63
CA SER A 568 10.36 -26.81 -36.78
C SER A 568 11.49 -27.66 -37.38
N GLU A 569 12.04 -28.57 -36.57
CA GLU A 569 13.01 -29.59 -36.99
C GLU A 569 12.50 -30.49 -38.14
N TYR A 570 11.18 -30.60 -38.30
CA TYR A 570 10.52 -31.33 -39.39
C TYR A 570 10.16 -30.43 -40.60
N HIS A 571 10.76 -29.25 -40.72
CA HIS A 571 10.49 -28.24 -41.75
C HIS A 571 9.06 -27.65 -41.79
N GLU A 572 8.19 -27.98 -40.82
CA GLU A 572 6.88 -27.33 -40.70
C GLU A 572 7.04 -25.88 -40.23
N THR A 573 6.52 -24.94 -41.02
CA THR A 573 6.54 -23.51 -40.70
C THR A 573 5.23 -23.07 -40.05
N THR A 574 5.30 -22.60 -38.81
CA THR A 574 4.14 -22.05 -38.08
C THR A 574 4.19 -20.53 -38.08
N THR A 575 3.06 -19.89 -38.40
CA THR A 575 2.93 -18.43 -38.36
C THR A 575 1.90 -18.02 -37.32
N THR A 576 2.31 -17.21 -36.35
CA THR A 576 1.43 -16.69 -35.29
C THR A 576 1.39 -15.16 -35.33
N ASN A 577 0.19 -14.60 -35.48
CA ASN A 577 -0.01 -13.15 -35.47
C ASN A 577 -0.22 -12.68 -34.02
N VAL A 578 0.65 -11.77 -33.56
CA VAL A 578 0.63 -11.20 -32.21
C VAL A 578 0.74 -9.69 -32.22
N TRP A 579 0.37 -9.10 -31.10
CA TRP A 579 0.62 -7.71 -30.79
C TRP A 579 1.38 -7.63 -29.47
N PHE A 580 2.53 -6.98 -29.48
CA PHE A 580 3.41 -6.85 -28.33
C PHE A 580 3.14 -5.53 -27.64
N ILE A 581 2.71 -5.59 -26.39
CA ILE A 581 2.51 -4.40 -25.55
C ILE A 581 3.65 -4.36 -24.53
N PRO A 582 4.50 -3.32 -24.50
CA PRO A 582 5.55 -3.18 -23.50
C PRO A 582 4.96 -3.24 -22.09
N VAL A 583 5.63 -3.99 -21.22
CA VAL A 583 5.26 -4.03 -19.81
C VAL A 583 5.52 -2.65 -19.23
N PRO A 584 4.53 -2.03 -18.59
CA PRO A 584 4.71 -0.69 -18.11
C PRO A 584 5.59 -0.51 -16.86
N ASP A 585 5.92 0.75 -16.51
CA ASP A 585 6.88 1.14 -15.45
C ASP A 585 8.26 0.48 -15.61
N GLN A 586 8.56 -0.04 -16.81
CA GLN A 586 9.85 -0.58 -17.19
C GLN A 586 10.41 0.22 -18.38
N PRO A 587 11.73 0.46 -18.41
CA PRO A 587 12.35 1.02 -19.60
C PRO A 587 12.21 0.05 -20.77
N LEU A 588 12.23 0.56 -22.00
CA LEU A 588 12.14 -0.28 -23.20
C LEU A 588 13.34 -1.25 -23.32
N SER A 589 14.48 -0.91 -22.71
CA SER A 589 15.66 -1.78 -22.59
C SER A 589 15.39 -3.09 -21.82
N SER A 590 14.34 -3.14 -20.99
CA SER A 590 13.93 -4.37 -20.29
C SER A 590 13.51 -5.49 -21.25
N ASN A 591 13.04 -5.13 -22.45
CA ASN A 591 12.47 -6.05 -23.44
C ASN A 591 11.34 -6.94 -22.89
N CYS A 592 10.62 -6.45 -21.89
CA CYS A 592 9.48 -7.15 -21.31
C CYS A 592 8.17 -6.74 -22.02
N TYR A 593 7.38 -7.73 -22.43
CA TYR A 593 6.13 -7.52 -23.16
C TYR A 593 5.00 -8.43 -22.67
N TYR A 594 3.77 -7.93 -22.76
CA TYR A 594 2.59 -8.77 -22.89
C TYR A 594 2.40 -9.15 -24.37
N VAL A 595 2.15 -10.42 -24.64
CA VAL A 595 1.94 -10.93 -26.01
C VAL A 595 0.46 -11.22 -26.23
N ILE A 596 -0.21 -10.38 -27.00
CA ILE A 596 -1.64 -10.51 -27.30
C ILE A 596 -1.83 -11.26 -28.63
N ARG A 597 -2.68 -12.28 -28.65
CA ARG A 597 -3.06 -12.98 -29.89
C ARG A 597 -3.87 -12.04 -30.79
N ALA A 598 -3.43 -11.81 -32.02
CA ALA A 598 -4.09 -10.87 -32.94
C ALA A 598 -5.08 -11.54 -33.92
N LYS A 599 -4.98 -12.86 -34.12
CA LYS A 599 -5.87 -13.67 -34.98
C LYS A 599 -6.27 -15.00 -34.34
N GLY A 600 -7.29 -15.65 -34.91
CA GLY A 600 -7.78 -16.98 -34.51
C GLY A 600 -8.77 -16.96 -33.34
N ARG A 601 -9.04 -18.14 -32.78
CA ARG A 601 -10.01 -18.35 -31.67
C ARG A 601 -9.68 -17.55 -30.41
N HIS A 602 -8.39 -17.30 -30.17
CA HIS A 602 -7.89 -16.61 -28.98
C HIS A 602 -7.62 -15.11 -29.22
N LYS A 603 -8.09 -14.54 -30.34
CA LYS A 603 -7.89 -13.11 -30.65
C LYS A 603 -8.30 -12.22 -29.47
N GLY A 604 -7.44 -11.28 -29.12
CA GLY A 604 -7.63 -10.31 -28.03
C GLY A 604 -7.25 -10.83 -26.63
N LYS A 605 -6.75 -12.07 -26.51
CA LYS A 605 -6.29 -12.65 -25.24
C LYS A 605 -4.77 -12.63 -25.15
N ALA A 606 -4.26 -12.44 -23.93
CA ALA A 606 -2.84 -12.49 -23.61
C ALA A 606 -2.36 -13.94 -23.51
N CYS A 607 -1.20 -14.22 -24.09
CA CYS A 607 -0.47 -15.46 -23.87
C CYS A 607 -0.13 -15.60 -22.39
N THR A 608 -0.15 -16.84 -21.89
CA THR A 608 0.13 -17.12 -20.47
C THR A 608 1.13 -18.27 -20.43
N CYS A 609 2.22 -18.08 -19.70
CA CYS A 609 3.21 -19.11 -19.41
C CYS A 609 2.55 -20.24 -18.61
N SER A 610 2.90 -21.48 -18.92
CA SER A 610 2.63 -22.63 -18.05
C SER A 610 3.59 -22.60 -16.86
N ARG A 611 3.31 -23.37 -15.80
CA ARG A 611 4.26 -23.58 -14.69
C ARG A 611 5.09 -24.83 -14.94
N GLU A 612 6.28 -24.92 -14.37
CA GLU A 612 7.09 -26.15 -14.41
C GLU A 612 6.33 -27.36 -13.83
N GLY A 613 5.51 -27.16 -12.80
CA GLY A 613 4.62 -28.21 -12.26
C GLY A 613 3.45 -28.63 -13.17
N ASP A 614 3.21 -27.95 -14.30
CA ASP A 614 2.22 -28.39 -15.31
C ASP A 614 2.81 -29.44 -16.28
N ILE A 615 4.07 -29.86 -16.09
CA ILE A 615 4.72 -30.94 -16.86
C ILE A 615 4.09 -32.28 -16.43
N ILE A 616 3.47 -32.97 -17.38
CA ILE A 616 2.93 -34.32 -17.14
C ILE A 616 4.05 -35.31 -17.44
N ASN A 617 4.49 -36.04 -16.41
CA ASN A 617 5.42 -37.15 -16.56
C ASN A 617 4.68 -38.33 -17.21
N CYS A 618 5.12 -38.73 -18.41
CA CYS A 618 4.65 -39.94 -19.08
C CYS A 618 5.88 -40.81 -19.38
N CYS A 619 5.72 -42.13 -19.31
CA CYS A 619 6.80 -43.13 -19.19
C CYS A 619 7.94 -43.08 -20.24
N PHE A 620 7.86 -42.23 -21.27
CA PHE A 620 8.87 -42.12 -22.32
C PHE A 620 9.19 -40.68 -22.82
N ARG A 621 8.63 -39.61 -22.22
CA ARG A 621 9.00 -38.17 -22.45
C ARG A 621 8.12 -37.22 -21.63
N ASP A 622 8.72 -36.12 -21.15
CA ASP A 622 8.00 -35.02 -20.48
C ASP A 622 7.13 -34.23 -21.48
N VAL A 623 5.81 -34.15 -21.25
CA VAL A 623 4.89 -33.43 -22.14
C VAL A 623 4.30 -32.22 -21.42
N LEU A 624 4.81 -31.03 -21.75
CA LEU A 624 4.21 -29.77 -21.31
C LEU A 624 3.02 -29.38 -22.20
N ARG A 625 1.83 -29.29 -21.59
CA ARG A 625 0.64 -28.74 -22.24
C ARG A 625 0.58 -27.21 -22.01
N ASP A 626 0.75 -26.44 -23.08
CA ASP A 626 0.68 -24.98 -23.03
C ASP A 626 -0.68 -24.49 -22.49
N LYS A 627 -0.66 -23.59 -21.50
CA LYS A 627 -1.89 -22.92 -21.04
C LYS A 627 -2.51 -22.12 -22.19
N LYS A 628 -3.84 -22.19 -22.30
CA LYS A 628 -4.60 -21.42 -23.28
C LYS A 628 -4.51 -19.92 -22.92
N PRO A 629 -4.36 -19.01 -23.91
CA PRO A 629 -4.41 -17.56 -23.69
C PRO A 629 -5.66 -17.12 -22.93
N LYS A 630 -5.49 -16.20 -21.98
CA LYS A 630 -6.54 -15.65 -21.12
C LYS A 630 -6.72 -14.14 -21.35
N PRO A 631 -7.84 -13.52 -20.97
CA PRO A 631 -7.92 -12.06 -20.91
C PRO A 631 -6.72 -11.49 -20.15
N LEU A 632 -6.22 -10.33 -20.60
CA LEU A 632 -5.09 -9.70 -19.93
C LEU A 632 -5.46 -9.38 -18.48
N ASN A 633 -4.61 -9.82 -17.56
CA ASN A 633 -4.55 -9.37 -16.20
C ASN A 633 -3.15 -8.77 -16.01
N PHE A 634 -3.07 -7.45 -15.92
CA PHE A 634 -1.80 -6.74 -15.85
C PHE A 634 -0.97 -7.14 -14.61
N LYS A 635 -1.64 -7.54 -13.52
CA LYS A 635 -1.01 -8.03 -12.28
C LYS A 635 -0.42 -9.44 -12.41
N ASN A 636 -0.74 -10.18 -13.48
CA ASN A 636 -0.30 -11.57 -13.63
C ASN A 636 1.09 -11.64 -14.29
N VAL A 637 2.12 -11.90 -13.48
CA VAL A 637 3.50 -12.07 -13.95
C VAL A 637 3.67 -13.19 -14.98
N TYR A 638 2.85 -14.24 -14.94
CA TYR A 638 2.86 -15.32 -15.94
C TYR A 638 2.34 -14.90 -17.32
N GLN A 639 1.80 -13.68 -17.48
CA GLN A 639 1.45 -13.13 -18.79
C GLN A 639 2.55 -12.24 -19.38
N GLN A 640 3.65 -12.05 -18.64
CA GLN A 640 4.79 -11.22 -19.05
C GLN A 640 5.93 -12.11 -19.55
N VAL A 641 6.52 -11.73 -20.67
CA VAL A 641 7.69 -12.41 -21.24
C VAL A 641 8.78 -11.42 -21.57
N LYS A 642 10.03 -11.83 -21.35
CA LYS A 642 11.22 -11.07 -21.74
C LYS A 642 11.79 -11.63 -23.04
N ILE A 643 12.09 -10.75 -23.99
CA ILE A 643 12.54 -11.12 -25.34
C ILE A 643 14.03 -10.85 -25.48
N TYR A 644 14.74 -11.82 -26.05
CA TYR A 644 16.18 -11.79 -26.25
C TYR A 644 16.53 -12.02 -27.72
N HIS A 645 17.67 -11.49 -28.16
CA HIS A 645 18.28 -11.88 -29.42
C HIS A 645 18.88 -13.29 -29.30
N HIS A 646 18.69 -14.09 -30.35
CA HIS A 646 19.27 -15.42 -30.44
C HIS A 646 20.57 -15.38 -31.27
N HIS A 647 21.64 -16.04 -30.80
CA HIS A 647 22.97 -15.98 -31.44
C HIS A 647 22.99 -16.46 -32.90
N GLY A 648 22.12 -17.42 -33.27
CA GLY A 648 21.97 -17.89 -34.65
C GLY A 648 21.03 -17.05 -35.53
N GLY A 649 20.63 -15.85 -35.08
CA GLY A 649 19.59 -15.03 -35.70
C GLY A 649 18.19 -15.31 -35.11
N GLY A 650 17.31 -14.31 -35.22
CA GLY A 650 15.96 -14.34 -34.64
C GLY A 650 15.92 -14.00 -33.15
N PHE A 651 14.87 -14.46 -32.48
CA PHE A 651 14.58 -14.14 -31.08
C PHE A 651 14.26 -15.39 -30.25
N LEU A 652 14.30 -15.22 -28.94
CA LEU A 652 13.87 -16.17 -27.92
C LEU A 652 13.09 -15.41 -26.84
N ALA A 653 12.03 -15.99 -26.29
CA ALA A 653 11.36 -15.45 -25.12
C ALA A 653 11.60 -16.32 -23.88
N LYS A 654 11.77 -15.68 -22.72
CA LYS A 654 11.69 -16.32 -21.40
C LYS A 654 10.53 -15.73 -20.61
N SER A 655 9.98 -16.51 -19.69
CA SER A 655 8.98 -16.00 -18.75
C SER A 655 9.64 -14.99 -17.80
N VAL A 656 8.89 -13.98 -17.38
CA VAL A 656 9.32 -13.13 -16.25
C VAL A 656 9.10 -13.84 -14.92
N ALA A 657 8.07 -14.70 -14.83
CA ALA A 657 7.88 -15.58 -13.67
C ALA A 657 9.01 -16.63 -13.61
N PRO A 658 9.69 -16.83 -12.46
CA PRO A 658 10.83 -17.75 -12.34
C PRO A 658 10.52 -19.20 -12.73
N ASP A 659 9.35 -19.71 -12.35
CA ASP A 659 8.84 -21.06 -12.63
C ASP A 659 8.01 -21.13 -13.92
N GLY A 660 8.03 -20.06 -14.72
CA GLY A 660 7.16 -19.92 -15.88
C GLY A 660 7.80 -20.43 -17.17
N VAL A 661 7.06 -21.23 -17.92
CA VAL A 661 7.45 -21.72 -19.25
C VAL A 661 6.59 -21.05 -20.33
N PRO A 662 7.16 -20.21 -21.22
CA PRO A 662 6.40 -19.56 -22.28
C PRO A 662 5.75 -20.57 -23.24
N PRO A 663 4.67 -20.18 -23.94
CA PRO A 663 4.08 -21.01 -25.00
C PRO A 663 5.10 -21.46 -26.04
N LYS A 664 4.89 -22.64 -26.65
CA LYS A 664 5.85 -23.30 -27.56
C LYS A 664 6.44 -22.35 -28.59
N PHE A 665 5.59 -21.60 -29.29
CA PHE A 665 6.01 -20.66 -30.34
C PHE A 665 6.86 -19.46 -29.86
N LEU A 666 6.93 -19.21 -28.54
CA LEU A 666 7.77 -18.17 -27.93
C LEU A 666 9.02 -18.74 -27.24
N ARG A 667 8.91 -19.93 -26.62
CA ARG A 667 10.05 -20.58 -25.94
C ARG A 667 11.03 -21.25 -26.89
N THR A 668 10.60 -21.60 -28.10
CA THR A 668 11.53 -22.17 -29.09
C THR A 668 12.54 -21.12 -29.54
N LYS A 669 13.80 -21.51 -29.76
CA LYS A 669 14.88 -20.59 -30.11
C LYS A 669 14.83 -20.22 -31.60
N GLY A 670 15.15 -18.97 -31.92
CA GLY A 670 15.43 -18.52 -33.29
C GLY A 670 14.19 -18.16 -34.14
N TRP A 671 13.03 -17.88 -33.53
CA TRP A 671 11.88 -17.41 -34.30
C TRP A 671 12.11 -16.01 -34.87
N THR A 672 11.59 -15.74 -36.06
CA THR A 672 11.71 -14.45 -36.74
C THR A 672 10.41 -13.67 -36.65
N VAL A 673 10.51 -12.35 -36.77
CA VAL A 673 9.37 -11.45 -36.75
C VAL A 673 9.23 -10.77 -38.09
N HIS A 674 8.01 -10.77 -38.62
CA HIS A 674 7.68 -10.09 -39.87
C HIS A 674 6.55 -9.10 -39.63
N SER A 675 6.73 -7.90 -40.20
CA SER A 675 5.72 -6.86 -40.27
C SER A 675 5.09 -6.85 -41.67
N SER A 676 3.79 -6.54 -41.73
CA SER A 676 3.07 -6.33 -42.99
C SER A 676 2.55 -4.90 -43.05
N SER A 677 2.72 -4.23 -44.18
CA SER A 677 2.21 -2.87 -44.43
C SER A 677 0.69 -2.76 -44.33
N LEU A 678 -0.04 -3.86 -44.50
CA LEU A 678 -1.51 -3.92 -44.41
C LEU A 678 -2.05 -3.85 -42.97
N ASN A 679 -1.19 -3.95 -41.94
CA ASN A 679 -1.60 -3.96 -40.54
C ASN A 679 -1.10 -2.74 -39.75
N ARG A 680 -0.84 -1.60 -40.41
CA ARG A 680 -0.42 -0.36 -39.73
C ARG A 680 -1.62 0.26 -39.01
N LEU A 681 -1.45 0.48 -37.71
CA LEU A 681 -2.38 1.19 -36.85
C LEU A 681 -2.02 2.67 -36.94
N ARG A 682 -2.98 3.54 -37.28
CA ARG A 682 -2.76 4.99 -37.27
C ARG A 682 -2.79 5.48 -35.83
N LEU A 683 -1.66 5.42 -35.14
CA LEU A 683 -1.47 6.08 -33.85
C LEU A 683 -0.90 7.48 -34.07
N SER A 684 -1.55 8.49 -33.52
CA SER A 684 -0.98 9.83 -33.43
C SER A 684 -0.03 9.93 -32.24
N GLU A 685 0.85 10.92 -32.25
CA GLU A 685 1.66 11.26 -31.10
C GLU A 685 0.80 11.64 -29.87
N ALA A 686 1.27 11.21 -28.71
CA ALA A 686 0.72 11.42 -27.37
C ALA A 686 1.93 11.64 -26.44
N LEU A 687 2.21 12.89 -26.09
CA LEU A 687 3.43 13.27 -25.38
C LEU A 687 3.33 13.05 -23.87
N GLY A 688 2.12 13.03 -23.33
CA GLY A 688 1.85 12.95 -21.90
C GLY A 688 1.05 14.15 -21.40
N LEU A 689 1.29 14.53 -20.16
CA LEU A 689 0.79 15.79 -19.57
C LEU A 689 1.69 16.98 -19.99
N GLU A 690 1.09 18.01 -20.57
CA GLU A 690 1.78 19.27 -20.87
C GLU A 690 1.64 20.22 -19.67
N THR A 691 2.57 20.14 -18.72
CA THR A 691 2.50 20.87 -17.44
C THR A 691 2.47 22.39 -17.61
N SER A 692 3.23 22.91 -18.57
CA SER A 692 3.26 24.34 -18.89
C SER A 692 1.91 24.84 -19.40
N LEU A 693 1.26 24.09 -20.29
CA LEU A 693 -0.05 24.43 -20.83
C LEU A 693 -1.15 24.31 -19.78
N ARG A 694 -1.07 23.28 -18.93
CA ARG A 694 -1.98 23.08 -17.78
C ARG A 694 -1.89 24.22 -16.76
N ALA A 695 -0.70 24.76 -16.52
CA ALA A 695 -0.49 25.85 -15.56
C ALA A 695 -1.01 27.22 -16.07
N GLN A 696 -1.07 27.43 -17.38
CA GLN A 696 -1.52 28.69 -17.98
C GLN A 696 -3.03 28.95 -17.81
N LEU A 697 -3.81 27.91 -17.48
CA LEU A 697 -5.28 27.90 -17.42
C LEU A 697 -5.96 28.28 -18.76
N PRO A 698 -7.23 27.91 -18.97
CA PRO A 698 -7.96 28.31 -20.18
C PRO A 698 -8.16 29.82 -20.24
N ASN A 699 -8.13 30.39 -21.46
CA ASN A 699 -8.35 31.81 -21.67
C ASN A 699 -9.71 32.25 -21.11
N PHE A 700 -9.68 33.21 -20.18
CA PHE A 700 -10.88 33.77 -19.58
C PHE A 700 -11.46 34.96 -20.37
N LYS A 701 -10.86 35.41 -21.48
CA LYS A 701 -11.38 36.52 -22.31
C LYS A 701 -12.43 36.05 -23.34
N PHE A 702 -13.59 35.58 -22.87
CA PHE A 702 -14.74 35.20 -23.70
C PHE A 702 -16.03 35.92 -23.23
N PRO A 703 -17.02 36.16 -24.13
CA PRO A 703 -18.25 36.89 -23.80
C PRO A 703 -19.12 36.19 -22.73
N ILE A 704 -19.80 36.96 -21.87
CA ILE A 704 -20.61 36.43 -20.74
C ILE A 704 -21.88 35.69 -21.21
N PHE A 705 -22.31 35.84 -22.46
CA PHE A 705 -23.39 35.02 -23.00
C PHE A 705 -22.99 33.57 -23.31
N ASN A 706 -21.69 33.23 -23.25
CA ASN A 706 -21.23 31.85 -23.39
C ASN A 706 -21.21 31.15 -22.03
N PHE A 707 -21.87 30.00 -21.94
CA PHE A 707 -21.90 29.16 -20.73
C PHE A 707 -20.54 28.51 -20.42
N HIS A 708 -19.61 28.47 -21.36
CA HIS A 708 -18.27 27.94 -21.12
C HIS A 708 -17.21 28.57 -22.05
N SER A 709 -15.94 28.49 -21.64
CA SER A 709 -14.81 28.81 -22.52
C SER A 709 -14.57 27.71 -23.55
N SER A 710 -13.75 28.00 -24.57
CA SER A 710 -13.23 26.94 -25.44
C SER A 710 -12.38 25.96 -24.62
N PRO A 711 -12.56 24.64 -24.79
CA PRO A 711 -11.75 23.64 -24.10
C PRO A 711 -10.33 23.59 -24.65
N VAL A 712 -9.35 23.45 -23.76
CA VAL A 712 -7.93 23.29 -24.08
C VAL A 712 -7.49 21.89 -23.69
N VAL A 713 -6.92 21.14 -24.63
CA VAL A 713 -6.34 19.82 -24.35
C VAL A 713 -4.95 20.01 -23.75
N VAL A 714 -4.77 19.60 -22.50
CA VAL A 714 -3.52 19.76 -21.73
C VAL A 714 -2.80 18.45 -21.45
N GLY A 715 -3.40 17.32 -21.84
CA GLY A 715 -2.77 16.02 -21.72
C GLY A 715 -3.33 15.04 -22.73
N LYS A 716 -2.48 14.15 -23.22
CA LYS A 716 -2.88 13.12 -24.19
C LYS A 716 -2.08 11.84 -23.99
N TRP A 717 -2.81 10.73 -23.84
CA TRP A 717 -2.27 9.38 -23.67
C TRP A 717 -3.00 8.39 -24.58
N HIS A 718 -2.39 7.22 -24.79
CA HIS A 718 -3.06 6.07 -25.38
C HIS A 718 -3.20 4.92 -24.39
N CYS A 719 -4.35 4.25 -24.44
CA CYS A 719 -4.68 3.11 -23.61
C CYS A 719 -4.89 1.88 -24.50
N PRO A 720 -4.04 0.84 -24.40
CA PRO A 720 -4.29 -0.42 -25.07
C PRO A 720 -5.66 -1.00 -24.67
N PHE A 721 -6.40 -1.57 -25.63
CA PHE A 721 -7.75 -2.07 -25.39
C PHE A 721 -7.91 -3.04 -24.22
N PRO A 722 -6.93 -3.87 -23.80
CA PRO A 722 -7.14 -4.78 -22.68
C PRO A 722 -7.31 -4.07 -21.33
N PHE A 723 -6.93 -2.80 -21.22
CA PHE A 723 -7.11 -1.95 -20.02
C PHE A 723 -8.47 -1.24 -19.98
N VAL A 724 -9.28 -1.40 -21.02
CA VAL A 724 -10.66 -0.89 -21.08
C VAL A 724 -11.58 -2.08 -21.32
N ARG A 725 -12.70 -2.19 -20.61
CA ARG A 725 -13.68 -3.26 -20.78
C ARG A 725 -15.05 -2.72 -21.13
N ASP A 726 -15.52 -3.08 -22.30
CA ASP A 726 -16.93 -2.94 -22.66
C ASP A 726 -17.63 -4.27 -22.33
N LYS A 727 -18.45 -4.30 -21.26
CA LYS A 727 -19.06 -5.54 -20.73
C LYS A 727 -19.90 -6.29 -21.79
N THR A 728 -20.38 -5.58 -22.80
CA THR A 728 -21.22 -6.13 -23.87
C THR A 728 -20.43 -6.86 -24.96
N THR A 729 -19.09 -6.74 -24.96
CA THR A 729 -18.27 -7.10 -26.11
C THR A 729 -17.14 -8.06 -25.73
N SER A 730 -17.03 -9.21 -26.42
CA SER A 730 -15.91 -10.14 -26.21
C SER A 730 -14.55 -9.49 -26.56
N PRO A 731 -13.40 -9.89 -25.96
CA PRO A 731 -12.09 -9.32 -26.28
C PRO A 731 -11.74 -9.38 -27.78
N LYS A 732 -12.19 -10.43 -28.46
CA LYS A 732 -12.03 -10.59 -29.92
C LYS A 732 -12.75 -9.49 -30.69
N THR A 733 -13.97 -9.17 -30.29
CA THR A 733 -14.80 -8.14 -30.92
C THR A 733 -14.27 -6.76 -30.56
N GLN A 734 -13.85 -6.55 -29.31
CA GLN A 734 -13.30 -5.27 -28.86
C GLN A 734 -12.00 -4.93 -29.61
N MET A 735 -11.05 -5.86 -29.70
CA MET A 735 -9.81 -5.67 -30.47
C MET A 735 -10.06 -5.41 -31.97
N LYS A 736 -11.18 -5.90 -32.53
CA LYS A 736 -11.59 -5.57 -33.90
C LYS A 736 -12.13 -4.14 -34.01
N LYS A 737 -12.89 -3.69 -33.01
CA LYS A 737 -13.47 -2.34 -32.98
C LYS A 737 -12.41 -1.28 -32.72
N SER A 738 -11.60 -1.44 -31.68
CA SER A 738 -10.53 -0.50 -31.33
C SER A 738 -9.44 -1.22 -30.56
N ILE A 739 -8.20 -1.19 -31.08
CA ILE A 739 -7.03 -1.78 -30.42
C ILE A 739 -6.37 -0.81 -29.42
N PHE A 740 -6.57 0.49 -29.62
CA PHE A 740 -6.22 1.56 -28.69
C PHE A 740 -7.41 2.45 -28.42
N TYR A 741 -7.35 3.16 -27.31
CA TYR A 741 -8.21 4.28 -26.96
C TYR A 741 -7.31 5.48 -26.73
N THR A 742 -7.76 6.66 -27.11
CA THR A 742 -7.08 7.92 -26.80
C THR A 742 -7.75 8.52 -25.58
N LEU A 743 -6.95 8.84 -24.57
CA LEU A 743 -7.39 9.56 -23.39
C LEU A 743 -6.84 10.99 -23.48
N THR A 744 -7.71 11.98 -23.43
CA THR A 744 -7.32 13.39 -23.33
C THR A 744 -7.73 13.96 -21.99
N LEU A 745 -6.91 14.87 -21.46
CA LEU A 745 -7.29 15.77 -20.37
C LEU A 745 -7.58 17.15 -20.97
N GLU A 746 -8.81 17.62 -20.81
CA GLU A 746 -9.30 18.91 -21.30
C GLU A 746 -9.58 19.84 -20.12
N GLN A 747 -9.40 21.14 -20.31
CA GLN A 747 -9.70 22.18 -19.32
C GLN A 747 -10.56 23.28 -19.93
N TRP A 748 -11.57 23.76 -19.22
CA TRP A 748 -12.35 24.94 -19.59
C TRP A 748 -12.96 25.62 -18.37
N TRP A 749 -13.45 26.85 -18.54
CA TRP A 749 -14.29 27.55 -17.57
C TRP A 749 -15.76 27.25 -17.87
N GLU A 750 -16.56 26.87 -16.87
CA GLU A 750 -17.98 26.55 -16.99
C GLU A 750 -18.82 27.43 -16.05
N GLU A 751 -19.90 28.01 -16.56
CA GLU A 751 -20.80 28.87 -15.80
C GLU A 751 -21.53 28.05 -14.73
N ILE A 752 -21.45 28.52 -13.47
CA ILE A 752 -22.19 27.96 -12.34
C ILE A 752 -23.31 28.88 -11.85
N PHE A 753 -23.22 30.17 -12.17
CA PHE A 753 -24.22 31.17 -11.80
C PHE A 753 -24.13 32.38 -12.74
N SER A 754 -25.27 32.92 -13.16
CA SER A 754 -25.33 34.20 -13.86
C SER A 754 -26.57 34.99 -13.44
N CYS A 755 -26.47 36.32 -13.45
CA CYS A 755 -27.61 37.20 -13.24
C CYS A 755 -27.50 38.47 -14.09
N GLY A 756 -28.64 39.08 -14.40
CA GLY A 756 -28.73 40.35 -15.12
C GLY A 756 -29.22 41.45 -14.20
N ASN A 757 -28.68 42.65 -14.38
CA ASN A 757 -29.20 43.88 -13.78
C ASN A 757 -30.16 44.49 -14.79
N VAL A 758 -31.42 44.03 -14.79
CA VAL A 758 -32.47 44.54 -15.68
C VAL A 758 -33.05 45.80 -15.06
N ASP A 759 -33.21 46.84 -15.88
CA ASP A 759 -33.71 48.17 -15.52
C ASP A 759 -34.81 48.17 -14.45
N ARG A 760 -34.57 48.98 -13.41
CA ARG A 760 -35.34 49.54 -12.28
C ARG A 760 -36.90 49.53 -12.25
N ASN A 761 -37.63 48.80 -13.09
CA ASN A 761 -39.08 48.91 -13.22
C ASN A 761 -39.84 47.58 -13.13
N ASN A 762 -39.55 46.75 -12.12
CA ASN A 762 -40.58 45.85 -11.62
C ASN A 762 -40.40 45.51 -10.14
N ASN A 763 -41.36 45.95 -9.34
CA ASN A 763 -41.52 45.55 -7.94
C ASN A 763 -41.73 44.04 -7.88
N ASN A 764 -40.70 43.29 -7.49
CA ASN A 764 -40.85 42.19 -6.54
C ASN A 764 -39.48 41.72 -6.03
N ASN A 765 -39.41 41.67 -4.69
CA ASN A 765 -38.36 41.16 -3.82
C ASN A 765 -37.32 40.23 -4.47
N ASN A 766 -36.06 40.72 -4.57
CA ASN A 766 -34.88 40.04 -4.03
C ASN A 766 -33.64 40.96 -4.08
N ASN A 767 -32.82 40.87 -3.03
CA ASN A 767 -31.72 41.76 -2.60
C ASN A 767 -30.54 42.00 -3.59
N ASN A 768 -30.78 42.50 -4.80
CA ASN A 768 -29.72 43.04 -5.67
C ASN A 768 -29.78 44.58 -5.75
N GLN A 769 -29.78 45.25 -4.59
CA GLN A 769 -29.59 46.69 -4.49
C GLN A 769 -28.14 47.00 -4.13
N GLY A 770 -27.23 46.96 -5.11
CA GLY A 770 -25.84 47.34 -4.87
C GLY A 770 -24.86 46.95 -5.96
N ASN A 771 -23.63 47.43 -5.85
CA ASN A 771 -22.48 46.98 -6.66
C ASN A 771 -22.06 45.54 -6.33
N SER A 772 -22.82 44.80 -5.52
CA SER A 772 -22.50 43.45 -5.07
C SER A 772 -23.52 42.43 -5.60
N VAL A 773 -23.06 41.23 -5.90
CA VAL A 773 -23.86 40.08 -6.31
C VAL A 773 -23.58 38.93 -5.35
N THR A 774 -24.63 38.35 -4.78
CA THR A 774 -24.53 37.11 -4.01
C THR A 774 -24.71 35.92 -4.95
N VAL A 775 -23.69 35.07 -5.02
CA VAL A 775 -23.71 33.79 -5.73
C VAL A 775 -24.16 32.72 -4.76
N ASP A 776 -25.25 32.05 -5.08
CA ASP A 776 -25.72 30.83 -4.41
C ASP A 776 -25.99 29.77 -5.49
N ALA A 777 -25.10 28.78 -5.61
CA ALA A 777 -25.19 27.74 -6.63
C ALA A 777 -24.76 26.37 -6.10
N TYR A 778 -25.52 25.32 -6.45
CA TYR A 778 -25.13 23.93 -6.22
C TYR A 778 -24.32 23.40 -7.39
N VAL A 779 -23.12 22.90 -7.10
CA VAL A 779 -22.18 22.41 -8.11
C VAL A 779 -21.91 20.93 -7.91
N GLN A 780 -22.23 20.12 -8.92
CA GLN A 780 -21.82 18.71 -8.97
C GLN A 780 -20.31 18.61 -9.19
N ARG A 781 -19.58 18.06 -8.23
CA ARG A 781 -18.10 17.96 -8.31
C ARG A 781 -17.63 17.00 -9.39
N GLU A 782 -18.37 15.91 -9.57
CA GLU A 782 -18.01 14.81 -10.48
C GLU A 782 -19.21 14.46 -11.38
N VAL A 783 -18.98 14.50 -12.69
CA VAL A 783 -19.97 14.08 -13.70
C VAL A 783 -19.35 13.07 -14.65
N TYR A 784 -20.02 11.93 -14.79
CA TYR A 784 -19.57 10.82 -15.62
C TYR A 784 -20.55 10.58 -16.76
N LEU A 785 -20.04 10.48 -17.99
CA LEU A 785 -20.81 10.14 -19.18
C LEU A 785 -20.25 8.88 -19.82
N VAL A 786 -21.10 7.90 -20.12
CA VAL A 786 -20.74 6.73 -20.93
C VAL A 786 -21.47 6.82 -22.26
N ALA A 787 -20.71 6.86 -23.37
CA ALA A 787 -21.24 7.11 -24.71
C ALA A 787 -22.17 8.35 -24.78
N GLY A 788 -21.91 9.38 -23.96
CA GLY A 788 -22.71 10.61 -23.88
C GLY A 788 -23.91 10.56 -22.94
N MET A 789 -24.23 9.40 -22.34
CA MET A 789 -25.32 9.27 -21.36
C MET A 789 -24.79 9.37 -19.94
N GLU A 790 -25.53 10.02 -19.04
CA GLU A 790 -25.15 10.13 -17.63
C GLU A 790 -24.98 8.74 -16.99
N ALA A 791 -23.84 8.56 -16.33
CA ALA A 791 -23.44 7.31 -15.73
C ALA A 791 -23.14 7.51 -14.24
N VAL A 792 -23.32 6.43 -13.48
CA VAL A 792 -22.92 6.35 -12.09
C VAL A 792 -21.68 5.48 -11.99
N ARG A 793 -20.70 5.93 -11.23
CA ARG A 793 -19.54 5.15 -10.85
C ARG A 793 -19.95 4.13 -9.79
N ASP A 794 -19.64 2.85 -10.00
CA ASP A 794 -19.96 1.77 -9.05
C ASP A 794 -18.71 1.32 -8.31
N ASP A 795 -18.56 1.81 -7.08
CA ASP A 795 -17.41 1.49 -6.20
C ASP A 795 -17.56 0.15 -5.45
N ARG A 796 -18.75 -0.47 -5.46
CA ARG A 796 -19.00 -1.75 -4.74
C ARG A 796 -18.39 -2.97 -5.45
N SER A 797 -17.86 -2.79 -6.65
CA SER A 797 -17.39 -3.88 -7.52
C SER A 797 -15.90 -3.79 -7.89
N GLY A 798 -15.05 -3.49 -6.90
CA GLY A 798 -13.59 -3.65 -6.98
C GLY A 798 -13.11 -5.10 -7.24
N HIS A 799 -14.02 -6.08 -7.25
CA HIS A 799 -13.74 -7.45 -7.67
C HIS A 799 -13.35 -7.52 -9.16
N GLY A 800 -12.05 -7.53 -9.43
CA GLY A 800 -11.48 -7.78 -10.76
C GLY A 800 -10.53 -6.72 -11.31
N GLY A 801 -10.23 -5.66 -10.54
CA GLY A 801 -9.19 -4.67 -10.90
C GLY A 801 -9.59 -3.62 -11.93
N PHE A 802 -10.89 -3.32 -12.07
CA PHE A 802 -11.44 -2.28 -12.95
C PHE A 802 -12.44 -1.42 -12.17
N SER A 803 -12.44 -0.12 -12.44
CA SER A 803 -13.45 0.86 -12.01
C SER A 803 -14.56 0.92 -13.05
N TRP A 804 -15.81 0.71 -12.64
CA TRP A 804 -16.96 0.58 -13.54
C TRP A 804 -17.85 1.81 -13.53
N PHE A 805 -18.27 2.21 -14.73
CA PHE A 805 -19.22 3.30 -14.99
C PHE A 805 -20.43 2.71 -15.67
N LYS A 806 -21.62 2.90 -15.08
CA LYS A 806 -22.86 2.24 -15.48
C LYS A 806 -23.95 3.27 -15.77
N VAL A 807 -24.63 3.08 -16.90
CA VAL A 807 -25.83 3.82 -17.27
C VAL A 807 -27.04 2.98 -16.90
N TYR A 808 -27.94 3.55 -16.11
CA TYR A 808 -29.16 2.88 -15.66
C TYR A 808 -30.37 3.35 -16.47
N ASN A 809 -31.40 2.50 -16.54
CA ASN A 809 -32.62 2.80 -17.28
C ASN A 809 -33.46 3.84 -16.50
N PRO A 810 -33.95 4.92 -17.13
CA PRO A 810 -34.74 5.95 -16.43
C PRO A 810 -36.04 5.43 -15.80
N ASN A 811 -36.60 4.35 -16.37
CA ASN A 811 -37.95 3.86 -16.03
C ASN A 811 -37.99 2.83 -14.88
N GLY A 812 -37.02 2.81 -13.97
CA GLY A 812 -37.05 2.01 -12.73
C GLY A 812 -36.95 0.46 -12.89
N ARG A 813 -36.86 -0.08 -14.10
CA ARG A 813 -36.56 -1.51 -14.31
C ARG A 813 -35.07 -1.77 -14.04
N ARG A 814 -34.75 -2.62 -13.05
CA ARG A 814 -33.40 -3.03 -12.66
C ARG A 814 -32.63 -3.65 -13.86
N GLY A 815 -31.97 -2.83 -14.66
CA GLY A 815 -31.13 -3.27 -15.78
C GLY A 815 -30.13 -2.19 -16.17
N VAL A 816 -28.85 -2.56 -16.25
CA VAL A 816 -27.77 -1.69 -16.73
C VAL A 816 -27.85 -1.64 -18.27
N VAL A 817 -27.97 -0.44 -18.83
CA VAL A 817 -28.10 -0.22 -20.28
C VAL A 817 -26.73 -0.28 -20.95
N LEU A 818 -25.75 0.44 -20.38
CA LEU A 818 -24.37 0.47 -20.83
C LEU A 818 -23.43 0.38 -19.63
N SER A 819 -22.28 -0.26 -19.81
CA SER A 819 -21.24 -0.26 -18.79
C SER A 819 -19.86 -0.32 -19.40
N VAL A 820 -19.00 0.60 -18.97
CA VAL A 820 -17.59 0.67 -19.33
C VAL A 820 -16.76 0.50 -18.06
N GLY A 821 -15.78 -0.39 -18.12
CA GLY A 821 -14.78 -0.59 -17.09
C GLY A 821 -13.46 0.00 -17.55
N VAL A 822 -12.82 0.78 -16.70
CA VAL A 822 -11.45 1.26 -16.89
C VAL A 822 -10.58 0.56 -15.85
N SER A 823 -9.40 0.07 -16.22
CA SER A 823 -8.54 -0.63 -15.25
C SER A 823 -8.22 0.28 -14.07
N SER A 824 -8.13 -0.30 -12.86
CA SER A 824 -7.73 0.39 -11.62
C SER A 824 -6.50 1.27 -11.83
N ALA A 825 -5.50 0.73 -12.54
CA ALA A 825 -4.36 1.42 -13.12
C ALA A 825 -4.65 2.80 -13.75
N ILE A 826 -5.56 2.86 -14.73
CA ILE A 826 -5.89 4.10 -15.45
C ILE A 826 -6.67 5.03 -14.53
N ALA A 827 -7.59 4.50 -13.71
CA ALA A 827 -8.38 5.29 -12.76
C ALA A 827 -7.51 5.94 -11.68
N GLU A 828 -6.53 5.22 -11.14
CA GLU A 828 -5.56 5.73 -10.16
C GLU A 828 -4.65 6.79 -10.78
N HIS A 829 -4.17 6.60 -12.01
CA HIS A 829 -3.40 7.62 -12.71
C HIS A 829 -4.22 8.90 -13.01
N MET A 830 -5.50 8.76 -13.42
CA MET A 830 -6.39 9.92 -13.58
C MET A 830 -6.50 10.71 -12.27
N ARG A 831 -6.66 10.02 -11.13
CA ARG A 831 -6.71 10.65 -9.81
C ARG A 831 -5.40 11.35 -9.47
N TRP A 832 -4.25 10.68 -9.64
CA TRP A 832 -2.94 11.29 -9.42
C TRP A 832 -2.73 12.59 -10.22
N VAL A 833 -3.16 12.60 -11.49
CA VAL A 833 -3.10 13.81 -12.33
C VAL A 833 -4.02 14.91 -11.79
N LEU A 834 -5.21 14.58 -11.30
CA LEU A 834 -6.15 15.55 -10.69
C LEU A 834 -5.60 16.14 -9.39
N ASP A 835 -5.07 15.29 -8.51
CA ASP A 835 -4.50 15.68 -7.22
C ASP A 835 -3.31 16.63 -7.43
N ALA A 836 -2.40 16.29 -8.35
CA ALA A 836 -1.31 17.18 -8.78
C ALA A 836 -1.81 18.50 -9.41
N GLY A 837 -3.05 18.50 -9.91
CA GLY A 837 -3.73 19.69 -10.42
C GLY A 837 -4.37 20.56 -9.36
N GLY A 838 -4.38 20.13 -8.10
CA GLY A 838 -5.07 20.79 -6.99
C GLY A 838 -6.57 20.48 -6.90
N TRP A 839 -7.04 19.41 -7.56
CA TRP A 839 -8.39 18.91 -7.33
C TRP A 839 -8.44 18.20 -5.98
N VAL A 840 -9.49 18.48 -5.19
CA VAL A 840 -9.68 17.86 -3.87
C VAL A 840 -10.83 16.86 -4.01
N SER A 841 -10.71 15.68 -3.41
CA SER A 841 -11.80 14.71 -3.29
C SER A 841 -12.76 15.08 -2.15
N GLY A 842 -13.91 14.43 -2.02
CA GLY A 842 -14.76 14.57 -0.84
C GLY A 842 -16.02 13.71 -0.92
N ASP A 843 -16.68 13.55 0.22
CA ASP A 843 -17.78 12.59 0.38
C ASP A 843 -19.09 13.05 -0.30
N GLU A 844 -19.27 14.36 -0.46
CA GLU A 844 -20.46 14.96 -1.06
C GLU A 844 -20.30 15.15 -2.58
N ARG A 845 -21.27 14.60 -3.35
CA ARG A 845 -21.32 14.69 -4.81
C ARG A 845 -21.72 16.07 -5.31
N GLU A 846 -22.50 16.81 -4.53
CA GLU A 846 -22.91 18.19 -4.77
C GLU A 846 -22.40 19.07 -3.65
N VAL A 847 -21.82 20.22 -3.99
CA VAL A 847 -21.33 21.20 -3.03
C VAL A 847 -21.99 22.54 -3.29
N LYS A 848 -22.42 23.21 -2.23
CA LYS A 848 -22.97 24.57 -2.30
C LYS A 848 -21.82 25.58 -2.39
N VAL A 849 -21.87 26.46 -3.39
CA VAL A 849 -20.97 27.59 -3.58
C VAL A 849 -21.71 28.86 -3.19
N GLU A 850 -21.34 29.41 -2.04
CA GLU A 850 -21.84 30.71 -1.54
C GLU A 850 -20.69 31.72 -1.54
N ARG A 851 -20.84 32.83 -2.28
CA ARG A 851 -19.87 33.94 -2.27
C ARG A 851 -20.53 35.27 -2.60
N VAL A 852 -19.94 36.37 -2.15
CA VAL A 852 -20.38 37.73 -2.48
C VAL A 852 -19.29 38.40 -3.32
N GLU A 853 -19.65 38.83 -4.53
CA GLU A 853 -18.74 39.52 -5.45
C GLU A 853 -19.10 40.99 -5.57
N GLU A 854 -18.10 41.87 -5.49
CA GLU A 854 -18.28 43.32 -5.66
C GLU A 854 -17.67 43.82 -6.97
N ASN A 855 -18.38 44.70 -7.67
CA ASN A 855 -17.90 45.35 -8.88
C ASN A 855 -16.98 46.53 -8.53
N THR A 856 -15.69 46.37 -8.80
CA THR A 856 -14.64 47.36 -8.50
C THR A 856 -14.32 48.31 -9.66
N ASN A 857 -14.98 48.18 -10.82
CA ASN A 857 -14.65 48.92 -12.05
C ASN A 857 -15.11 50.41 -12.09
N GLY A 858 -15.39 51.03 -10.95
CA GLY A 858 -15.64 52.48 -10.83
C GLY A 858 -16.93 53.03 -11.45
N ASN A 859 -17.67 52.24 -12.23
CA ASN A 859 -18.98 52.57 -12.79
C ASN A 859 -20.06 51.69 -12.16
N ASN A 860 -21.02 52.29 -11.44
CA ASN A 860 -22.18 51.62 -10.82
C ASN A 860 -23.21 51.07 -11.83
N ARG A 861 -22.81 50.79 -13.07
CA ARG A 861 -23.67 50.35 -14.16
C ARG A 861 -23.05 49.11 -14.80
N TRP A 862 -23.41 47.94 -14.26
CA TRP A 862 -23.22 46.64 -14.89
C TRP A 862 -24.59 46.12 -15.35
N ARG A 863 -24.63 45.36 -16.44
CA ARG A 863 -25.81 44.75 -17.06
C ARG A 863 -25.88 43.26 -16.79
N LYS A 864 -24.73 42.56 -16.76
CA LYS A 864 -24.69 41.11 -16.54
C LYS A 864 -23.49 40.70 -15.69
N PHE A 865 -23.71 39.69 -14.84
CA PHE A 865 -22.70 39.04 -14.04
C PHE A 865 -22.67 37.55 -14.35
N GLY A 866 -21.48 36.96 -14.45
CA GLY A 866 -21.28 35.53 -14.63
C GLY A 866 -20.18 35.00 -13.72
N CYS A 867 -20.43 33.86 -13.09
CA CYS A 867 -19.53 33.14 -12.20
C CYS A 867 -19.21 31.78 -12.81
N TYR A 868 -17.92 31.47 -12.93
CA TYR A 868 -17.42 30.32 -13.68
C TYR A 868 -16.46 29.49 -12.82
N VAL A 869 -16.58 28.17 -12.90
CA VAL A 869 -15.67 27.21 -12.25
C VAL A 869 -14.71 26.60 -13.26
N LEU A 870 -13.48 26.32 -12.85
CA LEU A 870 -12.56 25.53 -13.68
C LEU A 870 -13.01 24.07 -13.70
N VAL A 871 -13.16 23.53 -14.91
CA VAL A 871 -13.49 22.11 -15.13
C VAL A 871 -12.31 21.44 -15.80
N GLU A 872 -11.87 20.32 -15.23
CA GLU A 872 -10.95 19.39 -15.87
C GLU A 872 -11.70 18.12 -16.26
N SER A 873 -11.53 17.65 -17.49
CA SER A 873 -12.25 16.47 -17.96
C SER A 873 -11.38 15.50 -18.72
N PHE A 874 -11.43 14.25 -18.28
CA PHE A 874 -10.87 13.13 -19.01
C PHE A 874 -11.86 12.61 -20.03
N SER A 875 -11.46 12.58 -21.30
CA SER A 875 -12.25 12.01 -22.40
C SER A 875 -11.54 10.79 -22.98
N LEU A 876 -12.12 9.60 -22.78
CA LEU A 876 -11.68 8.35 -23.37
C LEU A 876 -12.45 8.10 -24.68
N ARG A 877 -11.71 8.11 -25.79
CA ARG A 877 -12.26 7.94 -27.15
C ARG A 877 -11.64 6.72 -27.83
N ARG A 878 -12.39 6.09 -28.74
CA ARG A 878 -11.81 5.13 -29.68
C ARG A 878 -10.99 5.86 -30.74
N LEU A 879 -10.19 5.13 -31.52
CA LEU A 879 -9.39 5.72 -32.60
C LEU A 879 -10.23 6.33 -33.73
N ASP A 880 -11.49 5.95 -33.86
CA ASP A 880 -12.45 6.55 -34.79
C ASP A 880 -13.07 7.87 -34.27
N GLY A 881 -12.67 8.33 -33.08
CA GLY A 881 -13.17 9.54 -32.43
C GLY A 881 -14.40 9.34 -31.54
N SER A 882 -15.03 8.16 -31.56
CA SER A 882 -16.24 7.88 -30.77
C SER A 882 -15.95 7.94 -29.26
N LEU A 883 -16.78 8.68 -28.53
CA LEU A 883 -16.68 8.83 -27.08
C LEU A 883 -17.12 7.54 -26.38
N VAL A 884 -16.32 7.10 -25.40
CA VAL A 884 -16.58 5.89 -24.62
C VAL A 884 -16.90 6.26 -23.19
N LEU A 885 -16.06 7.08 -22.57
CA LEU A 885 -16.21 7.57 -21.21
C LEU A 885 -15.74 9.03 -21.16
N LYS A 886 -16.50 9.89 -20.51
CA LYS A 886 -16.07 11.24 -20.12
C LYS A 886 -16.23 11.38 -18.61
N CYS A 887 -15.18 11.78 -17.91
CA CYS A 887 -15.19 12.06 -16.49
C CYS A 887 -14.84 13.54 -16.31
N SER A 888 -15.75 14.34 -15.78
CA SER A 888 -15.57 15.79 -15.60
C SER A 888 -15.53 16.13 -14.12
N PHE A 889 -14.55 16.96 -13.75
CA PHE A 889 -14.19 17.29 -12.39
C PHE A 889 -14.21 18.81 -12.25
N ARG A 890 -15.10 19.33 -11.40
CA ARG A 890 -15.24 20.77 -11.15
C ARG A 890 -14.41 21.16 -9.93
N HIS A 891 -13.52 22.13 -10.10
CA HIS A 891 -12.65 22.64 -9.06
C HIS A 891 -13.36 23.77 -8.30
N THR A 892 -14.15 23.44 -7.29
CA THR A 892 -14.91 24.44 -6.51
C THR A 892 -14.04 25.48 -5.80
N GLN A 893 -12.73 25.22 -5.64
CA GLN A 893 -11.75 26.18 -5.13
C GLN A 893 -11.16 27.12 -6.20
N ARG A 894 -11.48 26.89 -7.48
CA ARG A 894 -10.99 27.67 -8.63
C ARG A 894 -12.15 28.27 -9.39
N ILE A 895 -12.60 29.43 -8.93
CA ILE A 895 -13.76 30.15 -9.48
C ILE A 895 -13.34 31.55 -9.91
N GLN A 896 -13.73 31.96 -11.10
CA GLN A 896 -13.54 33.32 -11.62
C GLN A 896 -14.89 33.94 -12.02
N CYS A 897 -14.99 35.26 -11.87
CA CYS A 897 -16.20 36.02 -12.14
C CYS A 897 -15.94 37.11 -13.18
N LYS A 898 -16.98 37.51 -13.91
CA LYS A 898 -16.94 38.61 -14.87
C LYS A 898 -18.16 39.50 -14.74
N TRP A 899 -17.94 40.77 -15.07
CA TRP A 899 -18.95 41.81 -15.13
C TRP A 899 -18.97 42.38 -16.55
N GLU A 900 -20.17 42.59 -17.10
CA GLU A 900 -20.43 43.30 -18.36
C GLU A 900 -21.32 44.51 -18.12
#